data_AF-A0A8J2WMD9-F1
#
_entry.id   AF-A0A8J2WMD9-F1
#
_cell.length_a   1.000
_cell.length_b   1.000
_cell.length_c   1.000
_cell.angle_alpha   90.00
_cell.angle_beta   90.00
_cell.angle_gamma   90.00
#
_symmetry.space_group_name_H-M   'P 1'
#
loop_
_entity.id
_entity.type
_entity.pdbx_description
1 polymer ?
#
loop_
_entity_poly.entity_id
_entity_poly.type
_entity_poly.pdbx_seq_one_letter_code
_entity_poly.pdbx_strand_id
1 'polypeptide(L)'
;MKSFSWIPFFMSHSLSTILAFLLITCVISQSWDQEFNDQNLLTYSFSENVTCAENEYPPLSSDRVPTYIINLDLPPKLRWSHLMADKKESGKLFPLVDKYLPLVAETLPEPYLSELKGIAEISGIELGEITLYNIFYEVFTLCTSVISQGADGKIYHGRNLDFGLFLGWDVKNHTWLTTEALRPLVVELDFQRGGQTVYKSVNFAGYIGVLTGMKPQRFTLTLDERFSMEGGFVGIIRWLLGDRSSNWAGFLMRDVLEKADSYHQALSTLTTSKLLAPVYFILAGNATDQGVIITRGRIEADVLSMGRGSVSQVSTWFLVETNYDHWNQPPFFDDRRTPAIQCLDKMGRETASLSGIFNVLSTKPVFNKLTTYTCLMDVSTGQFESWIRVCPEPSCDTIDISAGQQRSIDVTDDALLEISRRLYSMDVNGAYDQLELNLQSKTSSGSRVDKAPLPLFKNGVPKDVLSRPTYAKLLALFDNYLASVNETELVTPQEKAEETAFLDAVFGTSVVKATHQFLVSKGLAESSVERFKEQLKNIWFGLYQRAPGKQGSSGFEHVFLEEAKGDLNYLGYTRVLSLGKGPVGLIELPMKYQGVFKPHSTLMIGSSPELEIALYSICFLARPDTLCPISGQINNGKSTQYKIQTFVSKFHGRQFVGSAFPTF
;
A
#
# COMPACT_ATOMS: atom_id res chain seq x y z
N MET A 1 -42.72 24.56 -20.35
CA MET A 1 -41.82 24.62 -21.52
C MET A 1 -41.06 25.94 -21.51
N LYS A 2 -39.76 25.90 -21.17
CA LYS A 2 -38.66 26.59 -21.88
C LYS A 2 -37.35 26.16 -21.19
N SER A 3 -36.41 25.75 -22.03
CA SER A 3 -35.22 24.93 -21.80
C SER A 3 -34.20 25.52 -20.82
N PHE A 4 -33.66 24.67 -19.95
CA PHE A 4 -32.35 24.83 -19.33
C PHE A 4 -31.27 24.53 -20.39
N SER A 5 -30.57 25.55 -20.84
CA SER A 5 -29.23 25.44 -21.44
C SER A 5 -28.30 26.36 -20.63
N TRP A 6 -27.00 26.07 -20.61
CA TRP A 6 -25.96 26.62 -19.71
C TRP A 6 -25.70 25.84 -18.41
N ILE A 7 -25.58 24.52 -18.53
CA ILE A 7 -24.71 23.68 -17.68
C ILE A 7 -23.98 22.72 -18.64
N PRO A 8 -22.95 23.18 -19.38
CA PRO A 8 -21.66 22.50 -19.26
C PRO A 8 -20.47 23.38 -19.73
N PHE A 9 -19.71 24.00 -18.83
CA PHE A 9 -18.36 24.47 -19.21
C PHE A 9 -17.37 24.67 -18.03
N PHE A 10 -17.79 24.47 -16.78
CA PHE A 10 -16.92 24.73 -15.61
C PHE A 10 -16.75 23.54 -14.65
N MET A 11 -16.86 22.29 -15.14
CA MET A 11 -16.71 21.06 -14.33
C MET A 11 -15.42 20.23 -14.58
N SER A 12 -14.48 20.64 -15.44
CA SER A 12 -13.47 19.68 -15.95
C SER A 12 -12.11 19.62 -15.24
N HIS A 13 -11.69 20.62 -14.47
CA HIS A 13 -10.29 20.68 -13.98
C HIS A 13 -10.10 20.30 -12.50
N SER A 14 -11.18 20.22 -11.71
CA SER A 14 -11.13 19.97 -10.26
C SER A 14 -11.85 18.71 -9.83
N LEU A 15 -12.79 18.20 -10.64
CA LEU A 15 -13.29 16.83 -10.49
C LEU A 15 -12.19 15.82 -10.78
N SER A 16 -11.19 16.14 -11.60
CA SER A 16 -10.13 15.22 -12.02
C SER A 16 -9.11 14.89 -10.95
N THR A 17 -8.81 15.80 -10.01
CA THR A 17 -7.91 15.52 -8.88
C THR A 17 -8.61 14.70 -7.80
N ILE A 18 -9.90 15.00 -7.56
CA ILE A 18 -10.76 14.23 -6.68
C ILE A 18 -11.03 12.86 -7.32
N LEU A 19 -11.39 12.77 -8.60
CA LEU A 19 -11.51 11.50 -9.33
C LEU A 19 -10.19 10.76 -9.42
N ALA A 20 -9.03 11.41 -9.53
CA ALA A 20 -7.74 10.70 -9.56
C ALA A 20 -7.42 10.09 -8.19
N PHE A 21 -7.64 10.82 -7.09
CA PHE A 21 -7.54 10.27 -5.74
C PHE A 21 -8.60 9.18 -5.47
N LEU A 22 -9.84 9.36 -5.95
CA LEU A 22 -10.95 8.41 -5.81
C LEU A 22 -10.83 7.19 -6.76
N LEU A 23 -10.16 7.31 -7.91
CA LEU A 23 -9.91 6.22 -8.87
C LEU A 23 -8.75 5.36 -8.39
N ILE A 24 -7.68 5.97 -7.87
CA ILE A 24 -6.57 5.24 -7.24
C ILE A 24 -7.11 4.34 -6.12
N THR A 25 -8.02 4.86 -5.31
CA THR A 25 -8.55 4.12 -4.18
C THR A 25 -9.66 3.14 -4.53
N CYS A 26 -10.46 3.37 -5.58
CA CYS A 26 -11.43 2.40 -6.11
C CYS A 26 -10.72 1.22 -6.81
N VAL A 27 -9.57 1.46 -7.46
CA VAL A 27 -8.71 0.41 -8.02
C VAL A 27 -8.05 -0.41 -6.90
N ILE A 28 -7.64 0.24 -5.80
CA ILE A 28 -7.15 -0.44 -4.61
C ILE A 28 -8.28 -1.25 -3.97
N SER A 29 -9.45 -0.69 -3.66
CA SER A 29 -10.51 -1.45 -3.00
C SER A 29 -11.12 -2.58 -3.85
N GLN A 30 -11.09 -2.48 -5.19
CA GLN A 30 -11.52 -3.55 -6.09
C GLN A 30 -10.48 -4.67 -6.27
N SER A 31 -9.19 -4.37 -6.13
CA SER A 31 -8.14 -5.41 -6.17
C SER A 31 -8.14 -6.30 -4.92
N TRP A 32 -8.68 -5.81 -3.79
CA TRP A 32 -8.65 -6.53 -2.51
C TRP A 32 -9.83 -7.51 -2.35
N ASP A 33 -10.97 -7.26 -3.00
CA ASP A 33 -12.18 -8.08 -2.81
C ASP A 33 -12.29 -9.29 -3.75
N GLN A 34 -11.65 -9.27 -4.92
CA GLN A 34 -11.69 -10.42 -5.85
C GLN A 34 -10.73 -11.56 -5.48
N GLU A 35 -9.70 -11.29 -4.67
CA GLU A 35 -8.81 -12.34 -4.11
C GLU A 35 -9.51 -13.22 -3.06
N PHE A 36 -10.64 -12.79 -2.49
CA PHE A 36 -11.30 -13.50 -1.39
C PHE A 36 -12.21 -14.68 -1.79
N ASN A 37 -12.53 -14.88 -3.07
CA ASN A 37 -13.56 -15.85 -3.49
C ASN A 37 -13.06 -17.12 -4.20
N ASP A 38 -11.79 -17.23 -4.60
CA ASP A 38 -11.27 -18.43 -5.26
C ASP A 38 -10.60 -19.38 -4.26
N GLN A 39 -11.42 -20.16 -3.56
CA GLN A 39 -10.97 -21.32 -2.80
C GLN A 39 -10.50 -22.44 -3.74
N ASN A 40 -9.19 -22.56 -3.95
CA ASN A 40 -8.57 -23.84 -4.31
C ASN A 40 -7.27 -24.08 -3.54
N LEU A 41 -7.41 -24.97 -2.56
CA LEU A 41 -6.44 -25.63 -1.70
C LEU A 41 -5.03 -25.84 -2.28
N LEU A 42 -4.06 -25.07 -1.79
CA LEU A 42 -2.70 -25.55 -1.52
C LEU A 42 -2.25 -24.94 -0.19
N THR A 43 -2.03 -25.78 0.82
CA THR A 43 -1.57 -25.39 2.16
C THR A 43 -0.17 -24.80 2.10
N TYR A 44 -0.05 -23.49 2.30
CA TYR A 44 1.22 -22.80 2.54
C TYR A 44 1.38 -22.66 4.06
N SER A 45 2.35 -23.35 4.65
CA SER A 45 2.68 -23.18 6.08
C SER A 45 3.59 -21.98 6.24
N PHE A 46 3.10 -20.90 6.87
CA PHE A 46 3.98 -19.92 7.51
C PHE A 46 4.83 -20.63 8.58
N SER A 47 6.09 -20.22 8.73
CA SER A 47 7.06 -20.86 9.63
C SER A 47 6.50 -21.08 11.04
N GLU A 48 6.70 -22.28 11.59
CA GLU A 48 6.19 -22.70 12.90
C GLU A 48 6.75 -21.92 14.12
N ASN A 49 7.64 -20.94 13.95
CA ASN A 49 8.30 -20.25 15.07
C ASN A 49 8.34 -18.70 14.89
N VAL A 50 7.32 -17.99 15.39
CA VAL A 50 7.40 -16.54 15.65
C VAL A 50 8.13 -16.27 16.97
N THR A 51 9.10 -15.35 16.95
CA THR A 51 9.77 -14.84 18.17
C THR A 51 8.90 -13.77 18.81
N CYS A 52 8.13 -14.16 19.83
CA CYS A 52 7.30 -13.23 20.60
C CYS A 52 8.14 -12.29 21.47
N ALA A 53 7.79 -11.01 21.48
CA ALA A 53 8.39 -10.05 22.40
C ALA A 53 8.06 -10.41 23.86
N GLU A 54 8.97 -10.11 24.77
CA GLU A 54 8.84 -10.41 26.20
C GLU A 54 9.39 -9.22 27.00
N ASN A 55 8.76 -8.90 28.13
CA ASN A 55 9.16 -7.81 29.04
C ASN A 55 9.14 -6.39 28.43
N GLU A 56 8.21 -6.10 27.51
CA GLU A 56 8.05 -4.78 26.90
C GLU A 56 7.17 -3.83 27.75
N TYR A 57 6.56 -4.34 28.83
CA TYR A 57 5.67 -3.59 29.72
C TYR A 57 6.23 -3.46 31.16
N PRO A 58 6.15 -2.29 31.81
CA PRO A 58 5.57 -1.05 31.29
C PRO A 58 6.52 -0.33 30.33
N PRO A 59 5.99 0.33 29.29
CA PRO A 59 6.81 1.14 28.38
C PRO A 59 7.39 2.36 29.08
N LEU A 60 8.33 3.04 28.42
CA LEU A 60 8.93 4.26 28.93
C LEU A 60 7.86 5.32 29.22
N SER A 61 7.97 5.96 30.40
CA SER A 61 7.05 7.02 30.79
C SER A 61 7.12 8.24 29.87
N SER A 62 8.24 8.42 29.16
CA SER A 62 8.42 9.47 28.14
C SER A 62 7.49 9.30 26.94
N ASP A 63 7.09 8.05 26.66
CA ASP A 63 6.28 7.72 25.49
C ASP A 63 4.79 7.74 25.83
N ARG A 64 4.44 8.05 27.09
CA ARG A 64 3.06 8.10 27.55
C ARG A 64 2.31 9.22 26.82
N VAL A 65 1.15 8.88 26.28
CA VAL A 65 0.30 9.84 25.58
C VAL A 65 -0.29 10.85 26.58
N PRO A 66 -0.22 12.17 26.31
CA PRO A 66 -0.80 13.18 27.19
C PRO A 66 -2.34 13.16 27.16
N THR A 67 -2.95 13.38 28.33
CA THR A 67 -4.41 13.36 28.51
C THR A 67 -4.99 14.78 28.55
N TYR A 68 -6.11 14.99 27.87
CA TYR A 68 -6.89 16.24 27.87
C TYR A 68 -8.35 15.96 28.22
N ILE A 69 -8.99 16.91 28.93
CA ILE A 69 -10.41 16.85 29.21
C ILE A 69 -11.19 17.48 28.07
N ILE A 70 -12.19 16.76 27.55
CA ILE A 70 -13.19 17.30 26.64
C ILE A 70 -14.50 17.46 27.41
N ASN A 71 -14.85 18.70 27.75
CA ASN A 71 -16.04 19.00 28.55
C ASN A 71 -17.29 19.04 27.67
N LEU A 72 -18.13 18.01 27.76
CA LEU A 72 -19.38 17.88 26.99
C LEU A 72 -20.46 18.90 27.40
N ASP A 73 -20.35 19.53 28.57
CA ASP A 73 -21.25 20.60 29.02
C ASP A 73 -21.01 21.92 28.28
N LEU A 74 -19.83 22.08 27.67
CA LEU A 74 -19.55 23.24 26.82
C LEU A 74 -20.32 23.15 25.50
N PRO A 75 -20.70 24.31 24.92
CA PRO A 75 -21.15 24.37 23.53
C PRO A 75 -20.16 23.64 22.62
N PRO A 76 -20.62 22.82 21.65
CA PRO A 76 -19.76 21.99 20.80
C PRO A 76 -18.54 22.74 20.23
N LYS A 77 -18.74 23.96 19.74
CA LYS A 77 -17.70 24.82 19.18
C LYS A 77 -16.53 25.13 20.14
N LEU A 78 -16.73 25.00 21.45
CA LEU A 78 -15.72 25.34 22.47
C LEU A 78 -15.06 24.11 23.12
N ARG A 79 -15.52 22.89 22.81
CA ARG A 79 -15.08 21.67 23.49
C ARG A 79 -13.61 21.35 23.30
N TRP A 80 -13.07 21.70 22.13
CA TRP A 80 -11.70 21.39 21.73
C TRP A 80 -10.71 22.53 21.96
N SER A 81 -11.16 23.66 22.52
CA SER A 81 -10.37 24.89 22.55
C SER A 81 -9.05 24.78 23.29
N HIS A 82 -9.06 24.12 24.46
CA HIS A 82 -7.86 23.95 25.26
C HIS A 82 -6.82 23.06 24.55
N LEU A 83 -7.25 21.91 24.03
CA LEU A 83 -6.37 21.01 23.28
C LEU A 83 -5.78 21.69 22.04
N MET A 84 -6.61 22.38 21.25
CA MET A 84 -6.14 23.00 20.01
C MET A 84 -5.23 24.20 20.23
N ALA A 85 -5.40 24.93 21.34
CA ALA A 85 -4.48 25.99 21.73
C ALA A 85 -3.08 25.43 22.08
N ASP A 86 -3.03 24.29 22.77
CA ASP A 86 -1.78 23.63 23.18
C ASP A 86 -1.05 22.99 21.98
N LYS A 87 -1.79 22.38 21.04
CA LYS A 87 -1.21 21.72 19.86
C LYS A 87 -0.95 22.65 18.67
N LYS A 88 -1.17 23.96 18.82
CA LYS A 88 -1.13 24.95 17.73
C LYS A 88 0.20 25.01 16.95
N GLU A 89 1.33 24.77 17.61
CA GLU A 89 2.66 24.80 16.97
C GLU A 89 3.06 23.46 16.30
N SER A 90 2.30 22.39 16.52
CA SER A 90 2.63 21.03 16.07
C SER A 90 2.08 20.68 14.68
N GLY A 91 1.32 21.56 14.02
CA GLY A 91 0.54 21.20 12.82
C GLY A 91 0.68 22.17 11.65
N LYS A 92 1.63 21.90 10.74
CA LYS A 92 1.44 22.23 9.32
C LYS A 92 0.99 20.96 8.61
N LEU A 93 -0.29 20.64 8.76
CA LEU A 93 -0.88 19.51 8.07
C LEU A 93 -1.21 19.94 6.63
N PHE A 94 -0.71 19.17 5.66
CA PHE A 94 -0.91 19.20 4.20
C PHE A 94 -1.64 20.41 3.57
N PRO A 95 -1.00 21.17 2.65
CA PRO A 95 -1.73 22.06 1.75
C PRO A 95 -2.42 21.20 0.67
N LEU A 96 -3.60 20.66 0.96
CA LEU A 96 -4.37 19.90 -0.03
C LEU A 96 -5.88 20.26 0.01
N VAL A 97 -6.27 20.95 -1.06
CA VAL A 97 -7.62 21.01 -1.68
C VAL A 97 -8.57 22.07 -1.16
N ASP A 98 -8.86 23.03 -2.05
CA ASP A 98 -9.50 24.29 -1.69
C ASP A 98 -10.72 24.65 -2.58
N LYS A 99 -11.71 23.74 -2.71
CA LYS A 99 -12.98 24.14 -3.39
C LYS A 99 -14.27 23.38 -3.08
N TYR A 100 -14.24 22.09 -2.73
CA TYR A 100 -15.47 21.28 -2.57
C TYR A 100 -15.67 20.66 -1.18
N LEU A 101 -14.67 20.74 -0.32
CA LEU A 101 -14.67 20.11 1.01
C LEU A 101 -15.45 20.91 2.08
N PRO A 102 -15.52 22.25 2.02
CA PRO A 102 -16.44 23.01 2.87
C PRO A 102 -17.91 22.57 2.72
N LEU A 103 -18.31 22.07 1.54
CA LEU A 103 -19.66 21.56 1.30
C LEU A 103 -19.94 20.24 2.04
N VAL A 104 -18.92 19.41 2.34
CA VAL A 104 -19.11 18.21 3.17
C VAL A 104 -19.30 18.59 4.63
N ALA A 105 -18.49 19.54 5.13
CA ALA A 105 -18.55 20.01 6.51
C ALA A 105 -19.98 20.44 6.89
N GLU A 106 -20.59 21.31 6.08
CA GLU A 106 -21.94 21.85 6.31
C GLU A 106 -23.07 20.79 6.27
N THR A 107 -22.76 19.55 5.90
CA THR A 107 -23.73 18.46 5.88
C THR A 107 -23.59 17.49 7.05
N LEU A 108 -22.52 17.61 7.84
CA LEU A 108 -22.30 16.76 9.00
C LEU A 108 -23.30 17.09 10.13
N PRO A 109 -23.79 16.09 10.86
CA PRO A 109 -24.72 16.33 11.95
C PRO A 109 -24.06 17.05 13.13
N GLU A 110 -24.86 17.70 13.98
CA GLU A 110 -24.40 18.15 15.29
C GLU A 110 -24.16 16.95 16.22
N PRO A 111 -23.15 17.00 17.13
CA PRO A 111 -22.29 18.14 17.45
C PRO A 111 -21.07 18.34 16.53
N TYR A 112 -20.89 17.45 15.54
CA TYR A 112 -19.64 17.31 14.80
C TYR A 112 -19.29 18.56 13.98
N LEU A 113 -20.27 19.12 13.26
CA LEU A 113 -20.06 20.35 12.48
C LEU A 113 -19.57 21.52 13.35
N SER A 114 -20.24 21.79 14.47
CA SER A 114 -19.85 22.89 15.35
C SER A 114 -18.48 22.66 15.98
N GLU A 115 -18.12 21.42 16.31
CA GLU A 115 -16.78 21.09 16.81
C GLU A 115 -15.69 21.34 15.75
N LEU A 116 -15.89 20.92 14.48
CA LEU A 116 -14.95 21.21 13.40
C LEU A 116 -14.79 22.73 13.17
N LYS A 117 -15.89 23.50 13.24
CA LYS A 117 -15.85 24.96 13.15
C LYS A 117 -15.02 25.58 14.29
N GLY A 118 -15.14 25.05 15.50
CA GLY A 118 -14.33 25.48 16.65
C GLY A 118 -12.83 25.20 16.47
N ILE A 119 -12.50 24.00 16.00
CA ILE A 119 -11.12 23.60 15.70
C ILE A 119 -10.51 24.49 14.61
N ALA A 120 -11.24 24.73 13.52
CA ALA A 120 -10.79 25.59 12.41
C ALA A 120 -10.49 27.01 12.88
N GLU A 121 -11.38 27.62 13.68
CA GLU A 121 -11.20 28.98 14.20
C GLU A 121 -9.96 29.12 15.10
N ILE A 122 -9.68 28.14 15.94
CA ILE A 122 -8.59 28.22 16.93
C ILE A 122 -7.24 27.88 16.31
N SER A 123 -7.21 26.88 15.44
CA SER A 123 -6.00 26.48 14.71
C SER A 123 -5.62 27.48 13.63
N GLY A 124 -6.59 28.21 13.06
CA GLY A 124 -6.39 29.04 11.88
C GLY A 124 -6.31 28.24 10.57
N ILE A 125 -6.64 26.95 10.61
CA ILE A 125 -6.72 26.06 9.44
C ILE A 125 -8.13 26.16 8.85
N GLU A 126 -8.24 26.09 7.53
CA GLU A 126 -9.54 26.18 6.86
C GLU A 126 -10.46 25.00 7.23
N LEU A 127 -11.76 25.27 7.37
CA LEU A 127 -12.75 24.24 7.73
C LEU A 127 -12.74 23.06 6.76
N GLY A 128 -12.47 23.30 5.47
CA GLY A 128 -12.37 22.25 4.45
C GLY A 128 -11.23 21.27 4.73
N GLU A 129 -10.06 21.76 5.13
CA GLU A 129 -8.89 20.94 5.44
C GLU A 129 -9.09 20.14 6.74
N ILE A 130 -9.66 20.77 7.78
CA ILE A 130 -10.03 20.07 9.03
C ILE A 130 -11.09 18.99 8.78
N THR A 131 -12.04 19.26 7.89
CA THR A 131 -13.07 18.27 7.50
C THR A 131 -12.44 17.12 6.73
N LEU A 132 -11.56 17.42 5.78
CA LEU A 132 -10.84 16.40 5.01
C LEU A 132 -9.99 15.52 5.92
N TYR A 133 -9.31 16.10 6.90
CA TYR A 133 -8.57 15.35 7.91
C TYR A 133 -9.45 14.36 8.67
N ASN A 134 -10.68 14.74 9.01
CA ASN A 134 -11.64 13.86 9.67
C ASN A 134 -12.23 12.78 8.75
N ILE A 135 -12.20 12.98 7.43
CA ILE A 135 -12.62 11.98 6.42
C ILE A 135 -11.47 11.00 6.12
N PHE A 136 -10.22 11.47 6.09
CA PHE A 136 -9.06 10.64 5.73
C PHE A 136 -8.88 9.39 6.61
N TYR A 137 -9.32 9.46 7.87
CA TYR A 137 -9.27 8.31 8.77
C TYR A 137 -10.19 7.15 8.35
N GLU A 138 -11.22 7.39 7.54
CA GLU A 138 -12.16 6.36 7.07
C GLU A 138 -11.64 5.58 5.84
N VAL A 139 -10.36 5.75 5.49
CA VAL A 139 -9.81 5.28 4.20
C VAL A 139 -8.37 4.72 4.28
N PHE A 140 -7.54 5.22 5.20
CA PHE A 140 -6.09 4.92 5.21
C PHE A 140 -5.54 4.41 6.56
N THR A 141 -6.37 3.73 7.36
CA THR A 141 -5.92 3.09 8.60
C THR A 141 -5.63 1.61 8.37
N LEU A 142 -4.57 1.10 9.00
CA LEU A 142 -4.36 -0.32 9.25
C LEU A 142 -4.31 -0.51 10.77
N CYS A 143 -4.68 -1.69 11.26
CA CYS A 143 -4.91 -1.87 12.68
C CYS A 143 -4.63 -3.31 13.12
N THR A 144 -4.33 -3.50 14.40
CA THR A 144 -4.43 -4.81 15.04
C THR A 144 -5.09 -4.63 16.40
N SER A 145 -6.20 -5.33 16.63
CA SER A 145 -6.98 -5.32 17.86
C SER A 145 -7.01 -6.71 18.49
N VAL A 146 -6.81 -6.80 19.80
CA VAL A 146 -6.75 -8.05 20.57
C VAL A 146 -7.65 -7.97 21.79
N ILE A 147 -8.61 -8.88 21.91
CA ILE A 147 -9.34 -9.14 23.15
C ILE A 147 -8.80 -10.44 23.74
N SER A 148 -8.47 -10.49 25.03
CA SER A 148 -8.14 -11.73 25.74
C SER A 148 -8.94 -11.85 27.04
N GLN A 149 -9.20 -13.10 27.45
CA GLN A 149 -9.91 -13.45 28.66
C GLN A 149 -9.02 -14.34 29.55
N GLY A 150 -8.81 -13.92 30.79
CA GLY A 150 -8.10 -14.71 31.81
C GLY A 150 -8.87 -15.94 32.29
N ALA A 151 -8.19 -16.78 33.06
CA ALA A 151 -8.80 -17.92 33.73
C ALA A 151 -9.86 -17.50 34.77
N ASP A 152 -9.70 -16.31 35.34
CA ASP A 152 -10.65 -15.65 36.25
C ASP A 152 -11.88 -15.06 35.54
N GLY A 153 -11.95 -15.13 34.21
CA GLY A 153 -13.02 -14.55 33.40
C GLY A 153 -12.86 -13.05 33.15
N LYS A 154 -11.75 -12.44 33.58
CA LYS A 154 -11.47 -11.02 33.34
C LYS A 154 -11.07 -10.77 31.89
N ILE A 155 -11.59 -9.71 31.30
CA ILE A 155 -11.35 -9.34 29.90
C ILE A 155 -10.36 -8.17 29.83
N TYR A 156 -9.38 -8.31 28.94
CA TYR A 156 -8.41 -7.30 28.57
C TYR A 156 -8.53 -7.00 27.08
N HIS A 157 -8.39 -5.73 26.70
CA HIS A 157 -8.46 -5.31 25.31
C HIS A 157 -7.28 -4.39 25.01
N GLY A 158 -6.53 -4.66 23.95
CA GLY A 158 -5.48 -3.75 23.49
C GLY A 158 -5.37 -3.71 21.98
N ARG A 159 -4.72 -2.67 21.47
CA ARG A 159 -4.60 -2.46 20.03
C ARG A 159 -3.41 -1.62 19.59
N ASN A 160 -2.94 -1.85 18.37
CA ASN A 160 -2.01 -0.97 17.62
C ASN A 160 -2.77 -0.17 16.56
N LEU A 161 -2.52 1.14 16.48
CA LEU A 161 -2.98 1.99 15.38
C LEU A 161 -1.86 2.25 14.38
N ASP A 162 -2.00 1.66 13.20
CA ASP A 162 -1.09 1.81 12.08
C ASP A 162 -1.69 2.84 11.09
N PHE A 163 -1.04 3.99 10.90
CA PHE A 163 -1.60 5.04 10.03
C PHE A 163 -0.54 5.65 9.14
N GLY A 164 -0.92 6.00 7.90
CA GLY A 164 -0.09 6.85 7.01
C GLY A 164 0.43 6.15 5.76
N LEU A 165 -0.04 4.93 5.51
CA LEU A 165 0.29 4.16 4.31
C LEU A 165 -0.13 4.96 3.05
N PHE A 166 0.76 5.01 2.06
CA PHE A 166 0.60 5.70 0.76
C PHE A 166 0.64 7.23 0.75
N LEU A 167 0.88 7.89 1.90
CA LEU A 167 0.97 9.35 1.97
C LEU A 167 2.41 9.83 2.13
N GLY A 168 3.30 9.27 1.31
CA GLY A 168 4.71 9.64 1.20
C GLY A 168 5.65 8.84 2.11
N TRP A 169 6.81 8.51 1.55
CA TRP A 169 7.87 7.75 2.19
C TRP A 169 9.13 8.60 2.28
N ASP A 170 9.71 8.71 3.47
CA ASP A 170 11.01 9.34 3.68
C ASP A 170 12.11 8.31 3.40
N VAL A 171 12.69 8.40 2.21
CA VAL A 171 13.77 7.51 1.76
C VAL A 171 15.02 7.63 2.65
N LYS A 172 15.24 8.76 3.35
CA LYS A 172 16.43 8.94 4.19
C LYS A 172 16.27 8.28 5.55
N ASN A 173 15.11 8.46 6.17
CA ASN A 173 14.84 7.98 7.53
C ASN A 173 14.12 6.63 7.54
N HIS A 174 13.71 6.14 6.37
CA HIS A 174 12.94 4.92 6.18
C HIS A 174 11.66 4.92 7.01
N THR A 175 10.93 6.03 6.99
CA THR A 175 9.68 6.24 7.72
C THR A 175 8.57 6.76 6.81
N TRP A 176 7.33 6.54 7.22
CA TRP A 176 6.16 7.08 6.54
C TRP A 176 5.93 8.53 6.97
N LEU A 177 5.98 9.47 6.01
CA LEU A 177 5.92 10.92 6.29
C LEU A 177 4.68 11.28 7.11
N THR A 178 3.53 10.73 6.75
CA THR A 178 2.28 10.97 7.48
C THR A 178 2.27 10.34 8.86
N THR A 179 2.81 9.12 9.02
CA THR A 179 2.92 8.50 10.35
C THR A 179 3.72 9.40 11.28
N GLU A 180 4.90 9.86 10.84
CA GLU A 180 5.75 10.77 11.61
C GLU A 180 5.06 12.09 11.94
N ALA A 181 4.32 12.66 10.98
CA ALA A 181 3.58 13.91 11.17
C ALA A 181 2.42 13.76 12.18
N LEU A 182 1.83 12.58 12.31
CA LEU A 182 0.72 12.33 13.21
C LEU A 182 1.13 11.97 14.63
N ARG A 183 2.30 11.36 14.86
CA ARG A 183 2.72 10.97 16.22
C ARG A 183 2.67 12.12 17.24
N PRO A 184 3.11 13.36 16.93
CA PRO A 184 3.00 14.49 17.87
C PRO A 184 1.56 14.90 18.19
N LEU A 185 0.60 14.51 17.36
CA LEU A 185 -0.82 14.82 17.52
C LEU A 185 -1.55 13.77 18.37
N VAL A 186 -0.94 12.62 18.69
CA VAL A 186 -1.59 11.58 19.50
C VAL A 186 -1.90 12.12 20.91
N VAL A 187 -3.16 12.00 21.33
CA VAL A 187 -3.67 12.47 22.62
C VAL A 187 -4.73 11.52 23.18
N GLU A 188 -4.72 11.36 24.50
CA GLU A 188 -5.82 10.74 25.24
C GLU A 188 -6.85 11.80 25.60
N LEU A 189 -8.13 11.43 25.52
CA LEU A 189 -9.25 12.32 25.74
C LEU A 189 -10.16 11.73 26.81
N ASP A 190 -10.37 12.48 27.89
CA ASP A 190 -11.36 12.18 28.92
C ASP A 190 -12.61 13.05 28.66
N PHE A 191 -13.65 12.43 28.10
CA PHE A 191 -14.90 13.12 27.80
C PHE A 191 -15.76 13.18 29.05
N GLN A 192 -15.96 14.39 29.59
CA GLN A 192 -16.64 14.59 30.86
C GLN A 192 -17.98 15.32 30.70
N ARG A 193 -18.95 14.96 31.56
CA ARG A 193 -20.24 15.64 31.72
C ARG A 193 -20.52 15.80 33.20
N GLY A 194 -20.83 17.01 33.66
CA GLY A 194 -20.96 17.33 35.09
C GLY A 194 -19.67 17.06 35.88
N GLY A 195 -18.51 17.19 35.23
CA GLY A 195 -17.19 16.89 35.83
C GLY A 195 -16.90 15.41 36.05
N GLN A 196 -17.72 14.50 35.50
CA GLN A 196 -17.50 13.05 35.58
C GLN A 196 -17.19 12.47 34.20
N THR A 197 -16.24 11.53 34.13
CA THR A 197 -15.92 10.77 32.92
C THR A 197 -17.15 10.02 32.41
N VAL A 198 -17.53 10.31 31.17
CA VAL A 198 -18.53 9.55 30.42
C VAL A 198 -17.83 8.41 29.68
N TYR A 199 -16.76 8.72 28.96
CA TYR A 199 -15.91 7.76 28.26
C TYR A 199 -14.50 8.34 28.04
N LYS A 200 -13.55 7.47 27.72
CA LYS A 200 -12.18 7.83 27.35
C LYS A 200 -11.89 7.39 25.93
N SER A 201 -11.03 8.11 25.22
CA SER A 201 -10.50 7.70 23.92
C SER A 201 -9.04 8.08 23.74
N VAL A 202 -8.39 7.50 22.73
CA VAL A 202 -7.09 7.97 22.22
C VAL A 202 -7.25 8.24 20.73
N ASN A 203 -6.87 9.44 20.30
CA ASN A 203 -7.08 9.97 18.96
C ASN A 203 -5.89 10.88 18.58
N PHE A 204 -5.98 11.50 17.41
CA PHE A 204 -5.12 12.60 17.02
C PHE A 204 -5.82 13.93 17.26
N ALA A 205 -5.09 14.95 17.73
CA ALA A 205 -5.61 16.30 17.88
C ALA A 205 -6.21 16.79 16.54
N GLY A 206 -7.42 17.34 16.60
CA GLY A 206 -8.19 17.74 15.42
C GLY A 206 -9.12 16.66 14.84
N TYR A 207 -8.98 15.39 15.24
CA TYR A 207 -9.91 14.31 14.88
C TYR A 207 -11.02 14.18 15.94
N ILE A 208 -12.27 14.37 15.54
CA ILE A 208 -13.41 14.44 16.46
C ILE A 208 -14.26 13.15 16.50
N GLY A 209 -13.95 12.18 15.65
CA GLY A 209 -14.47 10.81 15.78
C GLY A 209 -13.76 10.05 16.90
N VAL A 210 -14.06 8.76 17.03
CA VAL A 210 -13.34 7.87 17.95
C VAL A 210 -12.96 6.60 17.19
N LEU A 211 -11.68 6.20 17.29
CA LEU A 211 -11.15 4.94 16.73
C LEU A 211 -10.80 3.92 17.81
N THR A 212 -10.46 4.40 19.01
CA THR A 212 -10.12 3.58 20.18
C THR A 212 -10.74 4.23 21.41
N GLY A 213 -11.55 3.50 22.17
CA GLY A 213 -12.18 4.08 23.36
C GLY A 213 -12.74 3.07 24.35
N MET A 214 -12.99 3.56 25.55
CA MET A 214 -13.60 2.82 26.66
C MET A 214 -14.71 3.63 27.29
N LYS A 215 -15.85 2.98 27.56
CA LYS A 215 -16.81 3.42 28.56
C LYS A 215 -16.51 2.68 29.88
N PRO A 216 -15.95 3.35 30.91
CA PRO A 216 -15.47 2.68 32.11
C PRO A 216 -16.53 1.77 32.73
N GLN A 217 -16.12 0.57 33.15
CA GLN A 217 -16.98 -0.45 33.77
C GLN A 217 -18.14 -0.94 32.89
N ARG A 218 -18.20 -0.59 31.60
CA ARG A 218 -19.25 -1.03 30.67
C ARG A 218 -18.67 -1.82 29.51
N PHE A 219 -17.87 -1.17 28.66
CA PHE A 219 -17.28 -1.81 27.49
C PHE A 219 -16.09 -1.01 26.92
N THR A 220 -15.31 -1.67 26.07
CA THR A 220 -14.25 -1.11 25.23
C THR A 220 -14.56 -1.36 23.78
N LEU A 221 -14.09 -0.48 22.91
CA LEU A 221 -14.38 -0.52 21.49
C LEU A 221 -13.14 -0.04 20.72
N THR A 222 -12.78 -0.76 19.66
CA THR A 222 -11.80 -0.34 18.66
C THR A 222 -12.38 -0.51 17.25
N LEU A 223 -11.88 0.32 16.33
CA LEU A 223 -12.23 0.31 14.90
C LEU A 223 -11.03 -0.11 14.08
N ASP A 224 -11.20 -1.15 13.25
CA ASP A 224 -10.21 -1.55 12.26
C ASP A 224 -10.82 -1.41 10.84
N GLU A 225 -10.03 -0.94 9.87
CA GLU A 225 -10.49 -0.72 8.49
C GLU A 225 -10.78 -2.05 7.77
N ARG A 226 -11.85 -2.08 6.96
CA ARG A 226 -12.21 -3.22 6.10
C ARG A 226 -12.31 -2.79 4.64
N PHE A 227 -11.45 -3.35 3.80
CA PHE A 227 -11.46 -3.08 2.35
C PHE A 227 -12.59 -3.85 1.65
N SER A 228 -13.34 -3.19 0.74
CA SER A 228 -14.29 -3.86 -0.16
C SER A 228 -14.56 -3.08 -1.47
N MET A 229 -15.13 -3.73 -2.50
CA MET A 229 -15.50 -3.13 -3.79
C MET A 229 -16.56 -2.03 -3.66
N GLU A 230 -17.48 -2.15 -2.70
CA GLU A 230 -18.39 -1.07 -2.29
C GLU A 230 -17.84 -0.31 -1.06
N GLY A 231 -16.57 0.07 -1.11
CA GLY A 231 -15.85 0.76 -0.03
C GLY A 231 -16.36 2.19 0.27
N GLY A 232 -15.68 2.87 1.20
CA GLY A 232 -16.11 4.18 1.74
C GLY A 232 -16.39 5.27 0.71
N PHE A 233 -15.78 5.23 -0.47
CA PHE A 233 -16.00 6.20 -1.55
C PHE A 233 -17.42 6.19 -2.10
N VAL A 234 -18.03 5.01 -2.24
CA VAL A 234 -19.43 4.90 -2.67
C VAL A 234 -20.34 5.55 -1.63
N GLY A 235 -20.01 5.38 -0.35
CA GLY A 235 -20.67 6.08 0.76
C GLY A 235 -20.56 7.60 0.67
N ILE A 236 -19.34 8.12 0.49
CA ILE A 236 -19.08 9.57 0.37
C ILE A 236 -19.78 10.17 -0.85
N ILE A 237 -19.77 9.49 -2.00
CA ILE A 237 -20.47 9.96 -3.20
C ILE A 237 -21.99 10.00 -2.95
N ARG A 238 -22.58 8.96 -2.36
CA ARG A 238 -24.02 8.96 -2.01
C ARG A 238 -24.37 10.09 -1.04
N TRP A 239 -23.50 10.33 -0.05
CA TRP A 239 -23.64 11.44 0.90
C TRP A 239 -23.65 12.81 0.20
N LEU A 240 -22.72 13.03 -0.73
CA LEU A 240 -22.65 14.25 -1.55
C LEU A 240 -23.85 14.42 -2.47
N LEU A 241 -24.41 13.32 -2.98
CA LEU A 241 -25.62 13.29 -3.80
C LEU A 241 -26.92 13.43 -2.99
N GLY A 242 -26.84 13.53 -1.66
CA GLY A 242 -27.95 13.86 -0.76
C GLY A 242 -28.50 12.70 0.07
N ASP A 243 -28.02 11.46 -0.12
CA ASP A 243 -28.37 10.33 0.75
C ASP A 243 -27.49 10.35 2.02
N ARG A 244 -28.05 10.92 3.08
CA ARG A 244 -27.39 11.07 4.40
C ARG A 244 -27.96 10.12 5.45
N SER A 245 -28.48 8.97 5.02
CA SER A 245 -29.09 7.97 5.91
C SER A 245 -28.09 7.02 6.58
N SER A 246 -26.81 7.12 6.23
CA SER A 246 -25.72 6.27 6.74
C SER A 246 -24.85 7.03 7.76
N ASN A 247 -24.13 6.32 8.62
CA ASN A 247 -23.26 6.90 9.64
C ASN A 247 -21.79 6.81 9.22
N TRP A 248 -21.01 7.84 9.58
CA TRP A 248 -19.54 7.80 9.55
C TRP A 248 -19.07 6.89 10.70
N ALA A 249 -18.12 5.99 10.46
CA ALA A 249 -17.80 4.95 11.42
C ALA A 249 -17.24 5.54 12.72
N GLY A 250 -16.31 6.50 12.61
CA GLY A 250 -15.75 7.19 13.78
C GLY A 250 -16.78 8.00 14.58
N PHE A 251 -17.83 8.53 13.93
CA PHE A 251 -18.91 9.24 14.61
C PHE A 251 -19.89 8.29 15.27
N LEU A 252 -20.24 7.18 14.60
CA LEU A 252 -21.06 6.13 15.21
C LEU A 252 -20.40 5.57 16.48
N MET A 253 -19.10 5.30 16.41
CA MET A 253 -18.33 4.81 17.56
C MET A 253 -18.35 5.80 18.73
N ARG A 254 -18.19 7.10 18.43
CA ARG A 254 -18.31 8.16 19.42
C ARG A 254 -19.71 8.21 20.04
N ASP A 255 -20.76 8.14 19.23
CA ASP A 255 -22.14 8.12 19.69
C ASP A 255 -22.43 6.90 20.57
N VAL A 256 -21.90 5.73 20.23
CA VAL A 256 -22.02 4.50 21.04
C VAL A 256 -21.34 4.67 22.40
N LEU A 257 -20.11 5.16 22.46
CA LEU A 257 -19.41 5.41 23.73
C LEU A 257 -20.14 6.44 24.59
N GLU A 258 -20.66 7.50 23.98
CA GLU A 258 -21.37 8.55 24.70
C GLU A 258 -22.75 8.09 25.21
N LYS A 259 -23.52 7.37 24.38
CA LYS A 259 -24.96 7.12 24.61
C LYS A 259 -25.33 5.69 25.00
N ALA A 260 -24.55 4.67 24.63
CA ALA A 260 -24.90 3.30 24.98
C ALA A 260 -24.57 3.02 26.46
N ASP A 261 -25.49 2.38 27.17
CA ASP A 261 -25.38 2.08 28.59
C ASP A 261 -24.88 0.66 28.86
N SER A 262 -24.78 -0.21 27.84
CA SER A 262 -24.34 -1.60 28.03
C SER A 262 -23.63 -2.15 26.81
N TYR A 263 -22.85 -3.22 27.04
CA TYR A 263 -22.26 -4.04 25.98
C TYR A 263 -23.29 -4.49 24.94
N HIS A 264 -24.46 -4.97 25.37
CA HIS A 264 -25.51 -5.46 24.46
C HIS A 264 -26.13 -4.34 23.61
N GLN A 265 -26.33 -3.15 24.19
CA GLN A 265 -26.82 -2.00 23.44
C GLN A 265 -25.76 -1.54 22.43
N ALA A 266 -24.49 -1.47 22.84
CA ALA A 266 -23.39 -1.16 21.93
C ALA A 266 -23.32 -2.16 20.77
N LEU A 267 -23.34 -3.46 21.06
CA LEU A 267 -23.36 -4.53 20.06
C LEU A 267 -24.55 -4.38 19.09
N SER A 268 -25.76 -4.18 19.62
CA SER A 268 -26.96 -4.02 18.80
C SER A 268 -26.88 -2.79 17.89
N THR A 269 -26.38 -1.66 18.39
CA THR A 269 -26.21 -0.44 17.59
C THR A 269 -25.15 -0.66 16.52
N LEU A 270 -23.98 -1.17 16.89
CA LEU A 270 -22.86 -1.42 15.98
C LEU A 270 -23.16 -2.48 14.92
N THR A 271 -24.12 -3.39 15.15
CA THR A 271 -24.54 -4.41 14.17
C THR A 271 -25.59 -3.88 13.18
N THR A 272 -26.46 -2.95 13.61
CA THR A 272 -27.65 -2.57 12.84
C THR A 272 -27.58 -1.20 12.17
N SER A 273 -26.73 -0.29 12.64
CA SER A 273 -26.59 1.05 12.05
C SER A 273 -25.96 0.98 10.66
N LYS A 274 -26.57 1.66 9.68
CA LYS A 274 -26.02 1.79 8.32
C LYS A 274 -24.71 2.58 8.34
N LEU A 275 -23.74 2.18 7.51
CA LEU A 275 -22.41 2.79 7.43
C LEU A 275 -22.09 3.34 6.05
N LEU A 276 -21.24 4.37 6.00
CA LEU A 276 -20.65 4.87 4.75
C LEU A 276 -19.62 3.90 4.19
N ALA A 277 -18.80 3.30 5.05
CA ALA A 277 -17.73 2.37 4.70
C ALA A 277 -17.85 1.04 5.47
N PRO A 278 -17.40 -0.09 4.89
CA PRO A 278 -17.19 -1.33 5.62
C PRO A 278 -16.09 -1.16 6.69
N VAL A 279 -16.24 -1.81 7.85
CA VAL A 279 -15.27 -1.75 8.97
C VAL A 279 -15.31 -3.04 9.78
N TYR A 280 -14.36 -3.22 10.70
CA TYR A 280 -14.47 -4.15 11.82
C TYR A 280 -14.64 -3.35 13.11
N PHE A 281 -15.67 -3.69 13.90
CA PHE A 281 -15.77 -3.23 15.28
C PHE A 281 -15.35 -4.35 16.22
N ILE A 282 -14.39 -4.08 17.09
CA ILE A 282 -13.96 -5.04 18.11
C ILE A 282 -14.47 -4.50 19.45
N LEU A 283 -15.40 -5.23 20.05
CA LEU A 283 -16.14 -4.81 21.24
C LEU A 283 -15.92 -5.80 22.38
N ALA A 284 -15.54 -5.30 23.55
CA ALA A 284 -15.38 -6.12 24.75
C ALA A 284 -16.14 -5.52 25.94
N GLY A 285 -16.90 -6.33 26.67
CA GLY A 285 -17.67 -5.96 27.84
C GLY A 285 -16.93 -6.15 29.15
N ASN A 286 -17.68 -6.20 30.26
CA ASN A 286 -17.12 -6.29 31.63
C ASN A 286 -17.38 -7.65 32.30
N ALA A 287 -17.97 -8.61 31.58
CA ALA A 287 -18.29 -9.94 32.08
C ALA A 287 -17.69 -11.02 31.17
N THR A 288 -17.52 -12.22 31.72
CA THR A 288 -17.01 -13.40 31.01
C THR A 288 -17.73 -13.60 29.67
N ASP A 289 -16.95 -13.91 28.64
CA ASP A 289 -17.33 -14.17 27.26
C ASP A 289 -17.94 -12.96 26.51
N GLN A 290 -17.94 -11.77 27.10
CA GLN A 290 -18.31 -10.52 26.41
C GLN A 290 -17.16 -10.00 25.55
N GLY A 291 -16.76 -10.75 24.53
CA GLY A 291 -15.83 -10.28 23.49
C GLY A 291 -16.38 -10.63 22.12
N VAL A 292 -16.29 -9.69 21.17
CA VAL A 292 -16.83 -9.90 19.82
C VAL A 292 -16.07 -9.09 18.76
N ILE A 293 -15.89 -9.70 17.59
CA ILE A 293 -15.53 -9.02 16.34
C ILE A 293 -16.79 -8.92 15.50
N ILE A 294 -17.16 -7.70 15.10
CA ILE A 294 -18.30 -7.40 14.24
C ILE A 294 -17.75 -6.99 12.88
N THR A 295 -17.76 -7.91 11.92
CA THR A 295 -17.37 -7.64 10.54
C THR A 295 -18.53 -6.97 9.81
N ARG A 296 -18.40 -5.68 9.48
CA ARG A 296 -19.47 -4.87 8.89
C ARG A 296 -19.26 -4.62 7.41
N GLY A 297 -20.29 -4.95 6.62
CA GLY A 297 -20.56 -4.24 5.38
C GLY A 297 -21.27 -2.91 5.67
N ARG A 298 -21.68 -2.19 4.63
CA ARG A 298 -22.46 -0.94 4.82
C ARG A 298 -23.82 -1.17 5.47
N ILE A 299 -24.39 -2.37 5.30
CA ILE A 299 -25.70 -2.76 5.80
C ILE A 299 -25.59 -4.07 6.59
N GLU A 300 -25.02 -5.13 6.03
CA GLU A 300 -24.87 -6.40 6.73
C GLU A 300 -23.78 -6.40 7.83
N ALA A 301 -23.84 -7.44 8.66
CA ALA A 301 -22.91 -7.71 9.75
C ALA A 301 -22.71 -9.23 9.90
N ASP A 302 -21.47 -9.65 10.09
CA ASP A 302 -21.10 -10.96 10.66
C ASP A 302 -20.52 -10.76 12.07
N VAL A 303 -20.78 -11.71 12.97
CA VAL A 303 -20.50 -11.55 14.41
C VAL A 303 -19.76 -12.78 14.94
N LEU A 304 -18.45 -12.63 15.16
CA LEU A 304 -17.60 -13.63 15.80
C LEU A 304 -17.47 -13.36 17.29
N SER A 305 -18.23 -14.11 18.10
CA SER A 305 -18.18 -14.02 19.56
C SER A 305 -17.08 -14.90 20.17
N MET A 306 -16.51 -14.43 21.28
CA MET A 306 -15.58 -15.20 22.10
C MET A 306 -16.18 -16.56 22.48
N GLY A 307 -15.34 -17.59 22.53
CA GLY A 307 -15.75 -18.96 22.85
C GLY A 307 -16.31 -19.78 21.68
N ARG A 308 -16.58 -19.19 20.51
CA ARG A 308 -17.06 -19.93 19.32
C ARG A 308 -15.96 -20.36 18.34
N GLY A 309 -14.82 -19.67 18.32
CA GLY A 309 -13.75 -19.88 17.35
C GLY A 309 -14.15 -19.56 15.89
N SER A 310 -13.18 -19.50 14.99
CA SER A 310 -13.34 -19.40 13.54
C SER A 310 -12.35 -20.31 12.80
N VAL A 311 -12.48 -20.42 11.48
CA VAL A 311 -11.55 -21.19 10.63
C VAL A 311 -10.10 -20.69 10.79
N SER A 312 -9.89 -19.39 10.99
CA SER A 312 -8.56 -18.81 11.17
C SER A 312 -8.16 -18.64 12.64
N GLN A 313 -9.07 -18.86 13.61
CA GLN A 313 -8.85 -18.62 15.04
C GLN A 313 -9.61 -19.65 15.89
N VAL A 314 -8.98 -20.79 16.21
CA VAL A 314 -9.64 -21.88 16.96
C VAL A 314 -9.76 -21.59 18.47
N SER A 315 -9.14 -20.50 18.97
CA SER A 315 -9.11 -20.17 20.39
C SER A 315 -10.49 -19.82 20.97
N THR A 316 -10.68 -20.20 22.24
CA THR A 316 -11.88 -19.87 23.01
C THR A 316 -11.70 -18.69 23.97
N TRP A 317 -10.48 -18.17 24.12
CA TRP A 317 -10.14 -17.20 25.18
C TRP A 317 -9.52 -15.90 24.66
N PHE A 318 -9.30 -15.76 23.35
CA PHE A 318 -8.94 -14.50 22.73
C PHE A 318 -9.61 -14.32 21.37
N LEU A 319 -9.63 -13.08 20.89
CA LEU A 319 -10.02 -12.68 19.55
C LEU A 319 -8.96 -11.71 19.01
N VAL A 320 -8.51 -11.91 17.78
CA VAL A 320 -7.58 -11.04 17.06
C VAL A 320 -8.24 -10.54 15.79
N GLU A 321 -8.28 -9.23 15.59
CA GLU A 321 -8.65 -8.65 14.30
C GLU A 321 -7.53 -7.76 13.78
N THR A 322 -7.40 -7.71 12.46
CA THR A 322 -6.44 -6.87 11.74
C THR A 322 -7.20 -6.10 10.65
N ASN A 323 -7.07 -6.46 9.37
CA ASN A 323 -7.72 -5.74 8.27
C ASN A 323 -8.33 -6.65 7.19
N TYR A 324 -8.56 -7.93 7.50
CA TYR A 324 -9.08 -8.93 6.57
C TYR A 324 -10.09 -9.84 7.26
N ASP A 325 -11.04 -10.42 6.55
CA ASP A 325 -12.12 -11.16 7.22
C ASP A 325 -11.58 -12.39 7.97
N HIS A 326 -12.21 -12.76 9.08
CA HIS A 326 -11.77 -13.88 9.94
C HIS A 326 -11.99 -15.27 9.31
N TRP A 327 -12.78 -15.38 8.25
CA TRP A 327 -12.92 -16.59 7.46
C TRP A 327 -11.92 -16.68 6.30
N ASN A 328 -11.16 -15.61 6.06
CA ASN A 328 -10.17 -15.53 4.99
C ASN A 328 -8.75 -15.66 5.54
N GLN A 329 -7.85 -16.15 4.70
CA GLN A 329 -6.43 -16.17 5.01
C GLN A 329 -5.87 -14.74 5.00
N PRO A 330 -4.87 -14.43 5.85
CA PRO A 330 -4.12 -13.19 5.73
C PRO A 330 -3.55 -13.00 4.32
N PRO A 331 -3.56 -11.77 3.77
CA PRO A 331 -2.84 -11.49 2.54
C PRO A 331 -1.33 -11.70 2.79
N PHE A 332 -0.64 -12.32 1.83
CA PHE A 332 0.78 -12.70 2.02
C PHE A 332 1.74 -11.51 2.28
N PHE A 333 1.32 -10.28 1.97
CA PHE A 333 2.10 -9.05 2.16
C PHE A 333 1.82 -8.35 3.50
N ASP A 334 0.76 -8.75 4.22
CA ASP A 334 0.40 -8.21 5.53
C ASP A 334 -0.25 -9.30 6.41
N ASP A 335 0.60 -10.19 6.95
CA ASP A 335 0.17 -11.18 7.94
C ASP A 335 0.59 -10.77 9.36
N ARG A 336 -0.20 -9.90 9.98
CA ARG A 336 -0.11 -9.56 11.41
C ARG A 336 -0.96 -10.48 12.30
N ARG A 337 -2.00 -11.13 11.77
CA ARG A 337 -2.91 -11.99 12.54
C ARG A 337 -2.19 -13.27 12.99
N THR A 338 -1.49 -13.96 12.10
CA THR A 338 -0.83 -15.24 12.45
C THR A 338 0.20 -15.06 13.57
N PRO A 339 1.12 -14.08 13.52
CA PRO A 339 2.07 -13.84 14.61
C PRO A 339 1.41 -13.42 15.92
N ALA A 340 0.35 -12.62 15.87
CA ALA A 340 -0.40 -12.26 17.07
C ALA A 340 -1.05 -13.48 17.73
N ILE A 341 -1.68 -14.36 16.94
CA ILE A 341 -2.28 -15.62 17.43
C ILE A 341 -1.21 -16.53 18.03
N GLN A 342 -0.09 -16.75 17.34
CA GLN A 342 0.99 -17.62 17.84
C GLN A 342 1.54 -17.11 19.18
N CYS A 343 1.66 -15.80 19.35
CA CYS A 343 2.13 -15.22 20.61
C CYS A 343 1.09 -15.26 21.72
N LEU A 344 -0.19 -15.14 21.41
CA LEU A 344 -1.27 -15.36 22.38
C LEU A 344 -1.31 -16.84 22.81
N ASP A 345 -1.19 -17.78 21.87
CA ASP A 345 -1.13 -19.21 22.17
C ASP A 345 0.09 -19.56 23.04
N LYS A 346 1.26 -18.98 22.74
CA LYS A 346 2.49 -19.14 23.56
C LYS A 346 2.31 -18.56 24.96
N MET A 347 1.67 -17.40 25.08
CA MET A 347 1.36 -16.76 26.37
C MET A 347 0.44 -17.65 27.21
N GLY A 348 -0.61 -18.19 26.60
CA GLY A 348 -1.59 -19.04 27.27
C GLY A 348 -2.56 -18.27 28.17
N ARG A 349 -3.74 -18.87 28.40
CA ARG A 349 -4.86 -18.25 29.10
C ARG A 349 -4.55 -17.85 30.55
N GLU A 350 -3.75 -18.64 31.25
CA GLU A 350 -3.41 -18.43 32.67
C GLU A 350 -2.58 -17.15 32.89
N THR A 351 -1.90 -16.65 31.85
CA THR A 351 -1.05 -15.46 31.95
C THR A 351 -1.65 -14.22 31.24
N ALA A 352 -2.90 -14.33 30.77
CA ALA A 352 -3.61 -13.24 30.12
C ALA A 352 -3.64 -11.99 31.00
N SER A 353 -3.09 -10.89 30.48
CA SER A 353 -2.89 -9.65 31.21
C SER A 353 -2.64 -8.49 30.23
N LEU A 354 -2.73 -7.25 30.72
CA LEU A 354 -2.35 -6.07 29.91
C LEU A 354 -0.88 -6.14 29.46
N SER A 355 0.02 -6.62 30.33
CA SER A 355 1.43 -6.85 29.98
C SER A 355 1.58 -7.87 28.85
N GLY A 356 0.86 -8.99 28.95
CA GLY A 356 0.85 -10.02 27.91
C GLY A 356 0.34 -9.49 26.56
N ILE A 357 -0.77 -8.76 26.55
CA ILE A 357 -1.26 -8.10 25.32
C ILE A 357 -0.23 -7.10 24.78
N PHE A 358 0.41 -6.31 25.64
CA PHE A 358 1.40 -5.34 25.20
C PHE A 358 2.61 -6.01 24.53
N ASN A 359 3.06 -7.15 25.05
CA ASN A 359 4.11 -7.96 24.44
C ASN A 359 3.69 -8.48 23.05
N VAL A 360 2.46 -9.00 22.91
CA VAL A 360 1.91 -9.41 21.60
C VAL A 360 1.89 -8.24 20.62
N LEU A 361 1.39 -7.08 21.06
CA LEU A 361 1.34 -5.86 20.25
C LEU A 361 2.71 -5.20 20.03
N SER A 362 3.77 -5.69 20.68
CA SER A 362 5.16 -5.26 20.45
C SER A 362 5.95 -6.26 19.62
N THR A 363 5.34 -7.40 19.29
CA THR A 363 5.94 -8.43 18.44
C THR A 363 5.85 -8.02 16.97
N LYS A 364 6.91 -8.20 16.19
CA LYS A 364 6.89 -7.91 14.75
C LYS A 364 6.27 -9.08 13.97
N PRO A 365 5.46 -8.84 12.93
CA PRO A 365 5.11 -7.55 12.31
C PRO A 365 3.88 -6.84 12.94
N VAL A 366 3.30 -7.36 14.03
CA VAL A 366 2.16 -6.72 14.74
C VAL A 366 2.50 -5.28 15.12
N PHE A 367 3.73 -5.07 15.62
CA PHE A 367 4.38 -3.78 15.72
C PHE A 367 5.21 -3.49 14.45
N ASN A 368 4.98 -2.34 13.81
CA ASN A 368 5.64 -2.00 12.55
C ASN A 368 5.83 -0.47 12.38
N LYS A 369 6.37 -0.05 11.23
CA LYS A 369 6.70 1.36 10.94
C LYS A 369 5.50 2.30 10.85
N LEU A 370 4.31 1.77 10.60
CA LEU A 370 3.07 2.55 10.58
C LEU A 370 2.49 2.75 11.98
N THR A 371 2.91 1.97 12.98
CA THR A 371 2.36 2.03 14.34
C THR A 371 2.63 3.41 14.95
N THR A 372 1.55 4.14 15.21
CA THR A 372 1.56 5.48 15.82
C THR A 372 1.44 5.40 17.34
N TYR A 373 0.52 4.56 17.83
CA TYR A 373 0.32 4.30 19.25
C TYR A 373 -0.16 2.88 19.52
N THR A 374 0.06 2.43 20.76
CA THR A 374 -0.54 1.23 21.34
C THR A 374 -1.42 1.64 22.51
N CYS A 375 -2.64 1.11 22.59
CA CYS A 375 -3.57 1.36 23.69
C CYS A 375 -3.92 0.04 24.39
N LEU A 376 -4.00 0.09 25.72
CA LEU A 376 -4.38 -1.01 26.60
C LEU A 376 -5.55 -0.59 27.48
N MET A 377 -6.49 -1.51 27.64
CA MET A 377 -7.79 -1.25 28.25
C MET A 377 -8.22 -2.42 29.13
N ASP A 378 -8.59 -2.12 30.37
CA ASP A 378 -9.24 -3.04 31.31
C ASP A 378 -10.56 -2.44 31.77
N VAL A 379 -11.66 -3.02 31.27
CA VAL A 379 -13.02 -2.51 31.51
C VAL A 379 -13.36 -2.54 33.00
N SER A 380 -12.90 -3.56 33.73
CA SER A 380 -13.28 -3.79 35.13
C SER A 380 -12.71 -2.74 36.07
N THR A 381 -11.47 -2.30 35.82
CA THR A 381 -10.78 -1.29 36.61
C THR A 381 -10.97 0.12 36.07
N GLY A 382 -11.35 0.27 34.79
CA GLY A 382 -11.38 1.55 34.10
C GLY A 382 -9.99 2.05 33.68
N GLN A 383 -8.98 1.17 33.73
CA GLN A 383 -7.63 1.45 33.26
C GLN A 383 -7.65 1.61 31.73
N PHE A 384 -7.16 2.75 31.26
CA PHE A 384 -7.08 3.14 29.86
C PHE A 384 -5.74 3.85 29.67
N GLU A 385 -4.85 3.25 28.90
CA GLU A 385 -3.46 3.67 28.82
C GLU A 385 -2.91 3.53 27.41
N SER A 386 -2.24 4.57 26.93
CA SER A 386 -1.71 4.62 25.58
C SER A 386 -0.28 5.15 25.54
N TRP A 387 0.52 4.59 24.65
CA TRP A 387 1.90 5.00 24.42
C TRP A 387 2.14 5.26 22.94
N ILE A 388 2.82 6.36 22.64
CA ILE A 388 3.34 6.63 21.29
C ILE A 388 4.35 5.53 20.98
N ARG A 389 4.27 4.96 19.78
CA ARG A 389 5.21 3.93 19.34
C ARG A 389 6.04 4.46 18.19
N VAL A 390 7.33 4.16 18.24
CA VAL A 390 8.27 4.43 17.16
C VAL A 390 9.05 3.16 16.93
N CYS A 391 9.14 2.70 15.69
CA CYS A 391 9.90 1.52 15.34
C CYS A 391 11.20 1.93 14.63
N PRO A 392 12.30 2.14 15.38
CA PRO A 392 13.54 2.69 14.82
C PRO A 392 14.32 1.66 14.02
N GLU A 393 15.15 2.12 13.09
CA GLU A 393 16.17 1.31 12.44
C GLU A 393 17.27 0.86 13.43
N PRO A 394 17.85 -0.36 13.29
CA PRO A 394 17.56 -1.39 12.29
C PRO A 394 16.41 -2.34 12.70
N SER A 395 15.71 -2.01 13.79
CA SER A 395 14.82 -2.96 14.46
C SER A 395 13.57 -3.29 13.65
N CYS A 396 13.04 -2.38 12.84
CA CYS A 396 11.79 -2.64 12.09
C CYS A 396 11.96 -3.25 10.70
N ASP A 397 13.11 -3.10 10.07
CA ASP A 397 13.43 -3.73 8.77
C ASP A 397 13.98 -5.16 8.93
N THR A 398 14.23 -5.59 10.17
CA THR A 398 14.58 -6.97 10.53
C THR A 398 13.32 -7.74 10.91
N ILE A 399 12.76 -8.49 9.96
CA ILE A 399 12.04 -9.72 10.33
C ILE A 399 13.10 -10.57 11.03
N ASP A 400 12.84 -10.97 12.29
CA ASP A 400 13.74 -11.82 13.06
C ASP A 400 13.70 -13.24 12.45
N ILE A 401 14.44 -13.44 11.37
CA ILE A 401 14.70 -14.75 10.77
C ILE A 401 15.79 -15.44 11.62
N SER A 402 15.50 -15.66 12.90
CA SER A 402 16.35 -16.44 13.80
C SER A 402 15.82 -17.84 14.04
N ALA A 403 15.12 -18.44 13.07
CA ALA A 403 14.90 -19.89 13.02
C ALA A 403 14.53 -20.37 11.60
N GLY A 404 15.35 -20.02 10.61
CA GLY A 404 15.18 -20.54 9.27
C GLY A 404 16.38 -20.13 8.43
N GLN A 405 17.18 -21.09 8.02
CA GLN A 405 18.38 -20.86 7.22
C GLN A 405 18.00 -20.29 5.84
N GLN A 406 17.79 -18.98 5.71
CA GLN A 406 17.83 -18.28 4.43
C GLN A 406 19.16 -17.55 4.35
N ARG A 407 20.01 -18.05 3.45
CA ARG A 407 21.28 -17.43 3.09
C ARG A 407 21.05 -15.96 2.78
N SER A 408 21.74 -15.05 3.48
CA SER A 408 21.92 -13.70 2.99
C SER A 408 22.59 -13.79 1.62
N ILE A 409 21.85 -13.51 0.55
CA ILE A 409 22.44 -13.42 -0.78
C ILE A 409 23.06 -12.03 -0.88
N ASP A 410 24.33 -11.96 -0.51
CA ASP A 410 25.14 -10.75 -0.58
C ASP A 410 25.60 -10.50 -2.03
N VAL A 411 24.69 -10.01 -2.88
CA VAL A 411 25.07 -9.46 -4.20
C VAL A 411 25.51 -8.01 -3.98
N THR A 412 26.81 -7.76 -3.91
CA THR A 412 27.37 -6.40 -3.77
C THR A 412 27.14 -5.55 -5.02
N ASP A 413 27.10 -4.22 -4.87
CA ASP A 413 26.99 -3.28 -6.00
C ASP A 413 28.14 -3.44 -7.00
N ASP A 414 29.37 -3.69 -6.54
CA ASP A 414 30.52 -3.94 -7.41
C ASP A 414 30.31 -5.16 -8.31
N ALA A 415 29.72 -6.23 -7.77
CA ALA A 415 29.38 -7.42 -8.54
C ALA A 415 28.30 -7.14 -9.60
N LEU A 416 27.33 -6.27 -9.32
CA LEU A 416 26.31 -5.83 -10.28
C LEU A 416 26.92 -4.97 -11.40
N LEU A 417 27.78 -4.02 -11.04
CA LEU A 417 28.51 -3.16 -11.98
C LEU A 417 29.46 -3.98 -12.87
N GLU A 418 30.10 -5.02 -12.31
CA GLU A 418 31.00 -5.91 -13.05
C GLU A 418 30.24 -6.79 -14.04
N ILE A 419 29.20 -7.50 -13.58
CA ILE A 419 28.43 -8.37 -14.48
C ILE A 419 27.79 -7.55 -15.58
N SER A 420 27.20 -6.39 -15.29
CA SER A 420 26.52 -5.60 -16.31
C SER A 420 27.48 -5.15 -17.40
N ARG A 421 28.67 -4.64 -17.03
CA ARG A 421 29.72 -4.24 -17.98
C ARG A 421 30.14 -5.40 -18.87
N ARG A 422 30.28 -6.59 -18.28
CA ARG A 422 30.60 -7.82 -19.01
C ARG A 422 29.47 -8.17 -20.00
N LEU A 423 28.21 -8.08 -19.59
CA LEU A 423 27.07 -8.33 -20.48
C LEU A 423 27.03 -7.33 -21.65
N TYR A 424 27.27 -6.05 -21.41
CA TYR A 424 27.41 -5.05 -22.48
C TYR A 424 28.49 -5.43 -23.49
N SER A 425 29.66 -5.92 -23.04
CA SER A 425 30.73 -6.36 -23.95
C SER A 425 30.34 -7.59 -24.78
N MET A 426 29.47 -8.45 -24.23
CA MET A 426 28.97 -9.68 -24.86
C MET A 426 27.75 -9.46 -25.77
N ASP A 427 27.12 -8.28 -25.69
CA ASP A 427 26.00 -7.92 -26.55
C ASP A 427 26.44 -7.60 -27.98
N VAL A 428 26.65 -8.65 -28.76
CA VAL A 428 27.04 -8.57 -30.18
C VAL A 428 25.85 -8.36 -31.12
N ASN A 429 24.63 -8.61 -30.64
CA ASN A 429 23.42 -8.45 -31.43
C ASN A 429 22.83 -7.03 -31.32
N GLY A 430 23.32 -6.18 -30.41
CA GLY A 430 22.92 -4.78 -30.34
C GLY A 430 23.14 -3.99 -31.64
N ALA A 431 22.33 -2.95 -31.84
CA ALA A 431 22.32 -2.07 -33.02
C ALA A 431 22.90 -0.67 -32.74
N TYR A 432 23.69 -0.51 -31.66
CA TYR A 432 24.20 0.78 -31.16
C TYR A 432 24.74 1.76 -32.22
N ASP A 433 25.52 1.27 -33.19
CA ASP A 433 26.15 2.10 -34.23
C ASP A 433 25.38 2.09 -35.56
N GLN A 434 24.24 1.40 -35.60
CA GLN A 434 23.44 1.16 -36.81
C GLN A 434 22.11 1.94 -36.80
N LEU A 435 21.83 2.66 -35.71
CA LEU A 435 20.64 3.48 -35.55
C LEU A 435 20.97 4.96 -35.78
N GLU A 436 20.31 5.58 -36.75
CA GLU A 436 20.39 7.02 -36.98
C GLU A 436 19.29 7.75 -36.19
N LEU A 437 19.67 8.38 -35.07
CA LEU A 437 18.74 9.16 -34.25
C LEU A 437 18.58 10.59 -34.75
N ASN A 438 17.35 11.06 -34.75
CA ASN A 438 16.96 12.44 -34.93
C ASN A 438 16.45 12.99 -33.59
N LEU A 439 17.36 13.38 -32.68
CA LEU A 439 16.98 13.82 -31.33
C LEU A 439 16.14 15.12 -31.31
N GLN A 440 16.22 15.91 -32.37
CA GLN A 440 15.59 17.23 -32.47
C GLN A 440 15.99 18.17 -31.32
N SER A 441 15.05 18.78 -30.60
CA SER A 441 15.36 19.80 -29.59
C SER A 441 15.27 19.26 -28.15
N LYS A 442 16.15 19.80 -27.29
CA LYS A 442 16.10 19.58 -25.85
C LYS A 442 14.87 20.26 -25.26
N THR A 443 14.23 19.61 -24.28
CA THR A 443 13.01 20.08 -23.60
C THR A 443 13.11 19.89 -22.07
N SER A 444 12.03 20.15 -21.34
CA SER A 444 11.89 19.90 -19.89
C SER A 444 10.72 18.96 -19.60
N SER A 445 10.78 18.23 -18.49
CA SER A 445 9.77 17.22 -18.14
C SER A 445 8.36 17.79 -17.91
N GLY A 446 8.24 19.08 -17.59
CA GLY A 446 6.94 19.77 -17.49
C GLY A 446 6.42 20.35 -18.81
N SER A 447 7.23 20.38 -19.87
CA SER A 447 6.85 20.99 -21.15
C SER A 447 5.95 20.07 -21.95
N ARG A 448 4.75 20.56 -22.27
CA ARG A 448 3.78 19.87 -23.15
C ARG A 448 3.89 20.29 -24.62
N VAL A 449 4.83 21.18 -24.93
CA VAL A 449 5.08 21.66 -26.29
C VAL A 449 5.90 20.59 -27.00
N ASP A 450 5.41 20.15 -28.16
CA ASP A 450 6.15 19.25 -29.03
C ASP A 450 7.37 19.99 -29.62
N LYS A 451 8.56 19.62 -29.13
CA LYS A 451 9.85 20.12 -29.61
C LYS A 451 10.54 19.11 -30.52
N ALA A 452 9.85 18.03 -30.87
CA ALA A 452 10.39 16.96 -31.70
C ALA A 452 9.34 16.37 -32.68
N PRO A 453 8.77 17.20 -33.59
CA PRO A 453 7.71 16.78 -34.49
C PRO A 453 8.08 15.72 -35.54
N LEU A 454 9.36 15.44 -35.78
CA LEU A 454 9.83 14.41 -36.71
C LEU A 454 10.05 13.05 -36.01
N PRO A 455 10.13 11.92 -36.73
CA PRO A 455 10.43 10.63 -36.12
C PRO A 455 11.81 10.57 -35.43
N LEU A 456 11.90 9.84 -34.32
CA LEU A 456 13.14 9.64 -33.56
C LEU A 456 14.19 8.86 -34.37
N PHE A 457 13.78 7.86 -35.15
CA PHE A 457 14.67 7.12 -36.05
C PHE A 457 14.58 7.72 -37.46
N LYS A 458 15.65 8.37 -37.91
CA LYS A 458 15.66 9.15 -39.14
C LYS A 458 15.34 8.31 -40.39
N ASN A 459 15.89 7.10 -40.45
CA ASN A 459 15.71 6.17 -41.57
C ASN A 459 15.02 4.85 -41.13
N GLY A 460 14.34 4.87 -39.98
CA GLY A 460 13.86 3.66 -39.32
C GLY A 460 14.98 2.75 -38.80
N VAL A 461 14.62 1.52 -38.42
CA VAL A 461 15.58 0.49 -37.97
C VAL A 461 16.00 -0.36 -39.17
N PRO A 462 17.32 -0.63 -39.38
CA PRO A 462 17.78 -1.45 -40.51
C PRO A 462 17.16 -2.85 -40.55
N LYS A 463 16.82 -3.33 -41.76
CA LYS A 463 16.18 -4.64 -41.93
C LYS A 463 17.04 -5.80 -41.47
N ASP A 464 18.36 -5.70 -41.62
CA ASP A 464 19.31 -6.71 -41.17
C ASP A 464 19.33 -6.82 -39.64
N VAL A 465 19.17 -5.70 -38.91
CA VAL A 465 18.99 -5.70 -37.45
C VAL A 465 17.71 -6.44 -37.07
N LEU A 466 16.58 -6.09 -37.68
CA LEU A 466 15.29 -6.74 -37.39
C LEU A 466 15.26 -8.23 -37.77
N SER A 467 16.12 -8.66 -38.70
CA SER A 467 16.25 -10.07 -39.11
C SER A 467 17.11 -10.92 -38.18
N ARG A 468 17.82 -10.32 -37.22
CA ARG A 468 18.64 -11.06 -36.25
C ARG A 468 17.74 -12.00 -35.43
N PRO A 469 18.23 -13.20 -35.05
CA PRO A 469 17.38 -14.21 -34.43
C PRO A 469 16.56 -13.74 -33.22
N THR A 470 17.16 -12.98 -32.30
CA THR A 470 16.46 -12.50 -31.09
C THR A 470 15.46 -11.38 -31.40
N TYR A 471 15.79 -10.45 -32.30
CA TYR A 471 14.87 -9.40 -32.76
C TYR A 471 13.71 -9.96 -33.57
N ALA A 472 13.96 -10.88 -34.49
CA ALA A 472 12.91 -11.50 -35.30
C ALA A 472 11.92 -12.28 -34.43
N LYS A 473 12.41 -12.96 -33.37
CA LYS A 473 11.54 -13.64 -32.40
C LYS A 473 10.82 -12.68 -31.46
N LEU A 474 11.44 -11.55 -31.08
CA LEU A 474 10.77 -10.50 -30.32
C LEU A 474 9.63 -9.87 -31.12
N LEU A 475 9.86 -9.56 -32.40
CA LEU A 475 8.83 -8.98 -33.28
C LEU A 475 7.63 -9.90 -33.48
N ALA A 476 7.86 -11.22 -33.53
CA ALA A 476 6.79 -12.23 -33.59
C ALA A 476 6.04 -12.42 -32.25
N LEU A 477 6.42 -11.70 -31.20
CA LEU A 477 5.59 -11.57 -30.00
C LEU A 477 4.66 -10.36 -30.13
N PHE A 478 5.02 -9.33 -30.90
CA PHE A 478 4.32 -8.03 -30.88
C PHE A 478 2.96 -8.04 -31.58
N ASP A 479 2.69 -9.02 -32.44
CA ASP A 479 1.43 -9.18 -33.18
C ASP A 479 0.31 -9.88 -32.40
N ASN A 480 0.58 -10.41 -31.20
CA ASN A 480 -0.38 -11.22 -30.44
C ASN A 480 -1.20 -10.48 -29.36
N TYR A 481 -0.80 -9.29 -28.92
CA TYR A 481 -1.33 -8.71 -27.67
C TYR A 481 -2.39 -7.61 -27.89
N LEU A 482 -3.48 -7.62 -27.11
CA LEU A 482 -4.58 -6.62 -27.18
C LEU A 482 -4.23 -5.34 -26.39
N ALA A 483 -4.49 -4.14 -26.95
CA ALA A 483 -4.18 -2.86 -26.27
C ALA A 483 -5.18 -2.49 -25.17
N SER A 484 -6.30 -3.19 -25.10
CA SER A 484 -7.36 -2.94 -24.14
C SER A 484 -7.14 -3.84 -22.94
N VAL A 485 -6.75 -3.26 -21.80
CA VAL A 485 -6.75 -3.93 -20.48
C VAL A 485 -8.16 -4.40 -20.05
N ASN A 486 -9.18 -4.12 -20.87
CA ASN A 486 -10.58 -4.46 -20.68
C ASN A 486 -11.01 -5.72 -21.46
N GLU A 487 -10.10 -6.50 -22.05
CA GLU A 487 -10.40 -7.77 -22.74
C GLU A 487 -9.58 -8.94 -22.15
N THR A 488 -10.18 -10.13 -22.08
CA THR A 488 -9.47 -11.34 -21.61
C THR A 488 -8.61 -11.83 -22.76
N GLU A 489 -7.31 -11.88 -22.58
CA GLU A 489 -6.38 -12.49 -23.52
C GLU A 489 -6.51 -14.01 -23.45
N LEU A 490 -6.78 -14.61 -24.60
CA LEU A 490 -6.80 -16.07 -24.75
C LEU A 490 -5.44 -16.50 -25.24
N VAL A 491 -4.59 -17.01 -24.35
CA VAL A 491 -3.24 -17.43 -24.75
C VAL A 491 -3.30 -18.59 -25.75
N THR A 492 -2.99 -18.33 -27.01
CA THR A 492 -3.06 -19.32 -28.09
C THR A 492 -1.88 -20.30 -28.02
N PRO A 493 -2.01 -21.51 -28.60
CA PRO A 493 -0.86 -22.41 -28.76
C PRO A 493 0.27 -21.79 -29.59
N GLN A 494 -0.06 -20.88 -30.51
CA GLN A 494 0.90 -20.14 -31.32
C GLN A 494 1.70 -19.16 -30.44
N GLU A 495 1.03 -18.38 -29.60
CA GLU A 495 1.69 -17.47 -28.65
C GLU A 495 2.66 -18.21 -27.72
N LYS A 496 2.23 -19.34 -27.13
CA LYS A 496 3.13 -20.16 -26.30
C LYS A 496 4.34 -20.69 -27.07
N ALA A 497 4.18 -20.97 -28.36
CA ALA A 497 5.27 -21.40 -29.22
C ALA A 497 6.22 -20.25 -29.55
N GLU A 498 5.70 -19.04 -29.77
CA GLU A 498 6.49 -17.83 -30.01
C GLU A 498 7.27 -17.39 -28.75
N GLU A 499 6.63 -17.41 -27.56
CA GLU A 499 7.32 -17.19 -26.27
C GLU A 499 8.48 -18.17 -26.08
N THR A 500 8.22 -19.45 -26.36
CA THR A 500 9.21 -20.51 -26.21
C THR A 500 10.35 -20.31 -27.20
N ALA A 501 10.04 -19.98 -28.47
CA ALA A 501 11.04 -19.72 -29.50
C ALA A 501 11.88 -18.46 -29.22
N PHE A 502 11.29 -17.42 -28.62
CA PHE A 502 12.02 -16.25 -28.17
C PHE A 502 12.96 -16.59 -27.01
N LEU A 503 12.46 -17.30 -25.99
CA LEU A 503 13.29 -17.78 -24.88
C LEU A 503 14.41 -18.73 -25.36
N ASP A 504 14.16 -19.62 -26.32
CA ASP A 504 15.19 -20.43 -26.98
C ASP A 504 16.28 -19.56 -27.61
N ALA A 505 15.88 -18.54 -28.38
CA ALA A 505 16.82 -17.67 -29.07
C ALA A 505 17.70 -16.89 -28.08
N VAL A 506 17.12 -16.28 -27.04
CA VAL A 506 17.90 -15.51 -26.06
C VAL A 506 18.78 -16.40 -25.18
N PHE A 507 18.33 -17.59 -24.78
CA PHE A 507 19.16 -18.56 -24.04
C PHE A 507 20.33 -19.11 -24.86
N GLY A 508 20.24 -19.06 -26.19
CA GLY A 508 21.35 -19.40 -27.09
C GLY A 508 22.54 -18.43 -27.00
N THR A 509 22.30 -17.19 -26.55
CA THR A 509 23.29 -16.10 -26.53
C THR A 509 24.32 -16.24 -25.40
N SER A 510 25.51 -15.67 -25.59
CA SER A 510 26.51 -15.57 -24.52
C SER A 510 26.06 -14.69 -23.35
N VAL A 511 25.17 -13.71 -23.63
CA VAL A 511 24.62 -12.78 -22.64
C VAL A 511 23.81 -13.54 -21.59
N VAL A 512 22.77 -14.28 -22.01
CA VAL A 512 21.89 -15.01 -21.06
C VAL A 512 22.63 -16.17 -20.38
N LYS A 513 23.59 -16.81 -21.06
CA LYS A 513 24.47 -17.81 -20.44
C LYS A 513 25.31 -17.22 -19.30
N ALA A 514 25.89 -16.03 -19.49
CA ALA A 514 26.65 -15.35 -18.44
C ALA A 514 25.73 -14.88 -17.29
N THR A 515 24.52 -14.43 -17.60
CA THR A 515 23.48 -14.09 -16.60
C THR A 515 23.11 -15.28 -15.74
N HIS A 516 22.85 -16.45 -16.35
CA HIS A 516 22.52 -17.67 -15.62
C HIS A 516 23.66 -18.08 -14.68
N GLN A 517 24.90 -18.09 -15.18
CA GLN A 517 26.08 -18.38 -14.36
C GLN A 517 26.22 -17.42 -13.18
N PHE A 518 26.00 -16.12 -13.41
CA PHE A 518 26.05 -15.12 -12.35
C PHE A 518 24.98 -15.37 -11.29
N LEU A 519 23.71 -15.52 -11.69
CA LEU A 519 22.60 -15.72 -10.76
C LEU A 519 22.75 -17.03 -9.96
N VAL A 520 23.23 -18.11 -10.60
CA VAL A 520 23.57 -19.36 -9.90
C VAL A 520 24.68 -19.15 -8.88
N SER A 521 25.75 -18.41 -9.24
CA SER A 521 26.85 -18.11 -8.31
C SER A 521 26.42 -17.28 -7.10
N LYS A 522 25.32 -16.53 -7.23
CA LYS A 522 24.70 -15.74 -6.17
C LYS A 522 23.56 -16.48 -5.46
N GLY A 523 23.20 -17.69 -5.89
CA GLY A 523 22.08 -18.44 -5.31
C GLY A 523 20.70 -17.88 -5.65
N LEU A 524 20.59 -17.06 -6.71
CA LEU A 524 19.34 -16.44 -7.19
C LEU A 524 18.66 -17.24 -8.31
N ALA A 525 19.32 -18.28 -8.82
CA ALA A 525 18.79 -19.19 -9.83
C ALA A 525 19.33 -20.61 -9.61
N GLU A 526 18.56 -21.61 -10.04
CA GLU A 526 19.01 -23.01 -10.06
C GLU A 526 20.06 -23.25 -11.16
N SER A 527 20.96 -24.21 -10.94
CA SER A 527 22.00 -24.56 -11.92
C SER A 527 21.47 -25.22 -13.20
N SER A 528 20.24 -25.75 -13.20
CA SER A 528 19.59 -26.28 -14.41
C SER A 528 19.16 -25.13 -15.31
N VAL A 529 19.56 -25.20 -16.58
CA VAL A 529 19.19 -24.23 -17.61
C VAL A 529 17.68 -24.30 -17.87
N GLU A 530 17.11 -25.50 -17.86
CA GLU A 530 15.68 -25.75 -18.05
C GLU A 530 14.87 -25.09 -16.92
N ARG A 531 15.30 -25.27 -15.66
CA ARG A 531 14.66 -24.62 -14.50
C ARG A 531 14.80 -23.11 -14.52
N PHE A 532 15.97 -22.60 -14.89
CA PHE A 532 16.15 -21.15 -15.03
C PHE A 532 15.30 -20.56 -16.17
N LYS A 533 15.09 -21.33 -17.25
CA LYS A 533 14.19 -20.95 -18.33
C LYS A 533 12.74 -20.94 -17.91
N GLU A 534 12.30 -21.92 -17.13
CA GLU A 534 10.97 -21.90 -16.50
C GLU A 534 10.82 -20.69 -15.56
N GLN A 535 11.85 -20.38 -14.77
CA GLN A 535 11.87 -19.21 -13.89
C GLN A 535 11.70 -17.90 -14.69
N LEU A 536 12.50 -17.68 -15.75
CA LEU A 536 12.36 -16.49 -16.60
C LEU A 536 11.04 -16.48 -17.37
N LYS A 537 10.56 -17.63 -17.85
CA LYS A 537 9.25 -17.73 -18.49
C LYS A 537 8.14 -17.28 -17.53
N ASN A 538 8.19 -17.75 -16.29
CA ASN A 538 7.21 -17.37 -15.27
C ASN A 538 7.27 -15.88 -14.94
N ILE A 539 8.47 -15.32 -14.78
CA ILE A 539 8.64 -13.90 -14.39
C ILE A 539 8.20 -12.93 -15.50
N TRP A 540 8.48 -13.26 -16.78
CA TRP A 540 8.25 -12.37 -17.92
C TRP A 540 6.95 -12.62 -18.67
N PHE A 541 6.59 -13.89 -18.90
CA PHE A 541 5.44 -14.29 -19.73
C PHE A 541 4.29 -14.87 -18.91
N GLY A 542 4.47 -15.01 -17.60
CA GLY A 542 3.38 -15.42 -16.73
C GLY A 542 2.30 -14.33 -16.71
N LEU A 543 1.07 -14.72 -17.06
CA LEU A 543 -0.06 -13.83 -17.02
C LEU A 543 -0.42 -13.46 -15.57
N TYR A 544 -0.66 -12.18 -15.35
CA TYR A 544 -1.21 -11.64 -14.12
C TYR A 544 -2.32 -10.63 -14.41
N GLN A 545 -3.24 -10.47 -13.47
CA GLN A 545 -4.48 -9.74 -13.70
C GLN A 545 -4.32 -8.25 -13.38
N ARG A 546 -4.72 -7.37 -14.32
CA ARG A 546 -4.76 -5.91 -14.14
C ARG A 546 -6.16 -5.29 -14.07
N ALA A 547 -7.20 -6.00 -14.53
CA ALA A 547 -8.60 -5.58 -14.48
C ALA A 547 -9.52 -6.73 -14.01
N PRO A 548 -10.66 -6.45 -13.34
CA PRO A 548 -11.53 -7.49 -12.79
C PRO A 548 -12.07 -8.47 -13.86
N GLY A 549 -11.89 -9.78 -13.65
CA GLY A 549 -12.48 -10.85 -14.46
C GLY A 549 -11.78 -11.18 -15.78
N LYS A 550 -10.58 -10.64 -16.05
CA LYS A 550 -9.90 -10.80 -17.34
C LYS A 550 -8.41 -11.05 -17.16
N GLN A 551 -7.96 -12.29 -17.42
CA GLN A 551 -6.54 -12.61 -17.60
C GLN A 551 -6.08 -12.01 -18.92
N GLY A 552 -4.97 -11.28 -18.93
CA GLY A 552 -4.40 -10.86 -20.21
C GLY A 552 -3.34 -9.79 -20.13
N SER A 553 -2.44 -9.89 -19.16
CA SER A 553 -1.20 -9.14 -19.27
C SER A 553 0.00 -9.83 -18.63
N SER A 554 1.17 -9.63 -19.22
CA SER A 554 2.44 -10.22 -18.82
C SER A 554 3.50 -9.14 -18.59
N GLY A 555 4.55 -9.46 -17.83
CA GLY A 555 5.65 -8.52 -17.58
C GLY A 555 6.35 -8.08 -18.86
N PHE A 556 6.36 -8.97 -19.86
CA PHE A 556 6.81 -8.69 -21.20
C PHE A 556 6.00 -7.59 -21.89
N GLU A 557 4.67 -7.62 -21.79
CA GLU A 557 3.81 -6.57 -22.39
C GLU A 557 4.07 -5.19 -21.79
N HIS A 558 4.24 -5.09 -20.47
CA HIS A 558 4.44 -3.80 -19.81
C HIS A 558 5.80 -3.17 -20.06
N VAL A 559 6.82 -4.01 -20.22
CA VAL A 559 8.18 -3.54 -20.44
C VAL A 559 8.46 -3.32 -21.93
N PHE A 560 7.89 -4.14 -22.82
CA PHE A 560 8.25 -4.13 -24.24
C PHE A 560 7.10 -3.77 -25.22
N LEU A 561 5.82 -3.81 -24.82
CA LEU A 561 4.69 -3.58 -25.73
C LEU A 561 3.93 -2.27 -25.55
N GLU A 562 4.04 -1.58 -24.42
CA GLU A 562 3.45 -0.24 -24.27
C GLU A 562 3.94 0.72 -25.39
N GLU A 563 5.09 0.44 -26.01
CA GLU A 563 5.74 1.28 -27.04
C GLU A 563 5.45 0.85 -28.48
N ALA A 564 4.99 -0.39 -28.71
CA ALA A 564 4.97 -1.02 -30.03
C ALA A 564 3.84 -0.57 -30.98
N LYS A 565 2.82 0.15 -30.47
CA LYS A 565 1.59 0.46 -31.24
C LYS A 565 1.57 1.83 -31.95
N GLY A 566 2.71 2.49 -32.13
CA GLY A 566 2.87 3.59 -33.09
C GLY A 566 2.26 4.95 -32.72
N ASP A 567 1.57 5.06 -31.58
CA ASP A 567 0.98 6.32 -31.07
C ASP A 567 1.87 7.06 -30.05
N LEU A 568 3.16 6.68 -29.97
CA LEU A 568 4.12 7.33 -29.09
C LEU A 568 4.64 8.62 -29.74
N ASN A 569 4.25 9.76 -29.20
CA ASN A 569 4.81 11.05 -29.58
C ASN A 569 5.83 11.51 -28.52
N TYR A 570 7.13 11.47 -28.85
CA TYR A 570 8.17 12.02 -27.98
C TYR A 570 8.27 13.53 -28.20
N LEU A 571 8.30 14.31 -27.13
CA LEU A 571 8.14 15.77 -27.21
C LEU A 571 9.48 16.53 -27.22
N GLY A 572 10.59 15.81 -27.42
CA GLY A 572 11.97 16.27 -27.24
C GLY A 572 12.68 15.50 -26.13
N TYR A 573 14.00 15.63 -26.03
CA TYR A 573 14.79 14.93 -25.03
C TYR A 573 15.15 15.83 -23.84
N THR A 574 15.23 15.27 -22.63
CA THR A 574 15.76 15.99 -21.45
C THR A 574 17.21 15.64 -21.19
N ARG A 575 17.56 14.35 -21.32
CA ARG A 575 18.92 13.83 -21.09
C ARG A 575 19.23 12.71 -22.07
N VAL A 576 20.50 12.60 -22.44
CA VAL A 576 21.05 11.48 -23.22
C VAL A 576 22.34 11.02 -22.57
N LEU A 577 22.61 9.72 -22.66
CA LEU A 577 23.78 9.09 -22.06
C LEU A 577 24.33 8.05 -23.04
N SER A 578 25.65 8.08 -23.30
CA SER A 578 26.33 6.98 -23.99
C SER A 578 26.69 5.90 -22.99
N LEU A 579 26.41 4.65 -23.34
CA LEU A 579 26.69 3.48 -22.50
C LEU A 579 27.97 2.74 -22.95
N GLY A 580 28.84 3.43 -23.68
CA GLY A 580 30.12 2.90 -24.15
C GLY A 580 30.06 2.25 -25.54
N LYS A 581 28.86 1.93 -26.04
CA LYS A 581 28.56 1.52 -27.42
C LYS A 581 27.64 2.55 -28.05
N GLY A 582 28.05 3.13 -29.18
CA GLY A 582 27.30 4.19 -29.86
C GLY A 582 27.26 5.55 -29.15
N PRO A 583 26.79 6.58 -29.85
CA PRO A 583 26.74 7.95 -29.35
C PRO A 583 25.64 8.17 -28.31
N VAL A 584 24.55 7.38 -28.36
CA VAL A 584 23.41 7.45 -27.43
C VAL A 584 22.99 6.01 -27.11
N GLY A 585 23.04 5.65 -25.84
CA GLY A 585 22.59 4.34 -25.33
C GLY A 585 21.41 4.42 -24.36
N LEU A 586 21.14 5.59 -23.78
CA LEU A 586 19.98 5.86 -22.92
C LEU A 586 19.48 7.28 -23.16
N ILE A 587 18.16 7.44 -23.27
CA ILE A 587 17.50 8.74 -23.43
C ILE A 587 16.42 8.90 -22.36
N GLU A 588 16.34 10.09 -21.76
CA GLU A 588 15.18 10.54 -20.97
C GLU A 588 14.41 11.58 -21.79
N LEU A 589 13.09 11.44 -21.81
CA LEU A 589 12.19 12.30 -22.58
C LEU A 589 10.80 12.37 -21.95
N PRO A 590 10.08 13.51 -22.04
CA PRO A 590 8.63 13.54 -21.92
C PRO A 590 7.99 13.01 -23.21
N MET A 591 6.92 12.25 -23.06
CA MET A 591 6.15 11.72 -24.20
C MET A 591 4.65 11.90 -24.01
N LYS A 592 3.92 11.82 -25.10
CA LYS A 592 2.47 11.66 -25.12
C LYS A 592 2.14 10.29 -25.70
N TYR A 593 1.39 9.51 -24.94
CA TYR A 593 0.94 8.17 -25.31
C TYR A 593 -0.58 8.09 -25.15
N GLN A 594 -1.31 7.75 -26.22
CA GLN A 594 -2.78 7.68 -26.22
C GLN A 594 -3.48 8.91 -25.61
N GLY A 595 -2.95 10.11 -25.85
CA GLY A 595 -3.50 11.35 -25.28
C GLY A 595 -2.96 11.72 -23.90
N VAL A 596 -2.34 10.79 -23.18
CA VAL A 596 -1.80 10.96 -21.82
C VAL A 596 -0.36 11.50 -21.90
N PHE A 597 -0.08 12.57 -21.14
CA PHE A 597 1.25 13.14 -21.02
C PHE A 597 2.05 12.43 -19.92
N LYS A 598 3.18 11.82 -20.28
CA LYS A 598 4.16 11.23 -19.37
C LYS A 598 5.36 12.18 -19.24
N PRO A 599 5.58 12.84 -18.08
CA PRO A 599 6.62 13.87 -17.93
C PRO A 599 8.05 13.32 -17.91
N HIS A 600 8.23 12.08 -17.45
CA HIS A 600 9.51 11.38 -17.41
C HIS A 600 9.32 9.98 -17.99
N SER A 601 10.11 9.64 -18.99
CA SER A 601 10.18 8.31 -19.60
C SER A 601 11.59 8.07 -20.09
N THR A 602 12.05 6.83 -20.05
CA THR A 602 13.44 6.47 -20.34
C THR A 602 13.50 5.26 -21.25
N LEU A 603 14.39 5.31 -22.25
CA LEU A 603 14.54 4.24 -23.25
C LEU A 603 16.01 3.86 -23.40
N MET A 604 16.30 2.56 -23.44
CA MET A 604 17.59 2.09 -23.93
C MET A 604 17.61 2.13 -25.46
N ILE A 605 18.71 2.61 -26.03
CA ILE A 605 18.86 2.75 -27.48
C ILE A 605 19.97 1.83 -27.97
N GLY A 606 19.62 0.95 -28.90
CA GLY A 606 20.56 0.07 -29.58
C GLY A 606 20.96 -1.19 -28.81
N SER A 607 20.48 -1.41 -27.58
CA SER A 607 20.58 -2.70 -26.89
C SER A 607 19.87 -3.82 -27.64
N SER A 608 20.33 -5.05 -27.45
CA SER A 608 19.60 -6.24 -27.90
C SER A 608 18.52 -6.69 -26.92
N PRO A 609 17.49 -7.42 -27.40
CA PRO A 609 16.45 -7.99 -26.54
C PRO A 609 17.03 -8.85 -25.41
N GLU A 610 18.04 -9.66 -25.70
CA GLU A 610 18.69 -10.51 -24.70
C GLU A 610 19.46 -9.72 -23.63
N LEU A 611 20.02 -8.56 -23.96
CA LEU A 611 20.70 -7.71 -22.99
C LEU A 611 19.70 -7.07 -22.02
N GLU A 612 18.58 -6.56 -22.54
CA GLU A 612 17.54 -5.96 -21.68
C GLU A 612 16.87 -7.00 -20.79
N ILE A 613 16.49 -8.15 -21.34
CA ILE A 613 15.99 -9.28 -20.53
C ILE A 613 17.00 -9.67 -19.45
N ALA A 614 18.29 -9.74 -19.77
CA ALA A 614 19.33 -10.10 -18.82
C ALA A 614 19.49 -9.06 -17.69
N LEU A 615 19.64 -7.77 -18.03
CA LEU A 615 19.85 -6.71 -17.06
C LEU A 615 18.63 -6.52 -16.16
N TYR A 616 17.42 -6.50 -16.72
CA TYR A 616 16.19 -6.39 -15.95
C TYR A 616 15.98 -7.62 -15.06
N SER A 617 16.26 -8.84 -15.54
CA SER A 617 16.15 -10.05 -14.71
C SER A 617 17.15 -10.08 -13.56
N ILE A 618 18.40 -9.64 -13.79
CA ILE A 618 19.42 -9.53 -12.73
C ILE A 618 18.95 -8.54 -11.67
N CYS A 619 18.48 -7.36 -12.09
CA CYS A 619 18.01 -6.35 -11.15
C CYS A 619 16.74 -6.78 -10.42
N PHE A 620 15.81 -7.43 -11.10
CA PHE A 620 14.60 -7.97 -10.49
C PHE A 620 14.92 -9.01 -9.41
N LEU A 621 15.86 -9.92 -9.67
CA LEU A 621 16.22 -10.99 -8.74
C LEU A 621 17.17 -10.53 -7.63
N ALA A 622 18.11 -9.62 -7.91
CA ALA A 622 19.14 -9.20 -6.95
C ALA A 622 18.78 -7.92 -6.18
N ARG A 623 17.86 -7.11 -6.71
CA ARG A 623 17.43 -5.78 -6.21
C ARG A 623 15.93 -5.53 -6.51
N PRO A 624 15.02 -6.44 -6.12
CA PRO A 624 13.59 -6.22 -6.33
C PRO A 624 13.14 -4.90 -5.68
N ASP A 625 12.28 -4.14 -6.36
CA ASP A 625 11.69 -2.87 -5.90
C ASP A 625 12.69 -1.77 -5.53
N THR A 626 13.99 -1.95 -5.79
CA THR A 626 15.06 -1.01 -5.46
C THR A 626 15.90 -0.63 -6.67
N LEU A 627 16.67 0.45 -6.53
CA LEU A 627 17.56 0.90 -7.59
C LEU A 627 18.77 -0.03 -7.72
N CYS A 628 18.87 -0.68 -8.87
CA CYS A 628 19.94 -1.59 -9.21
C CYS A 628 21.07 -0.84 -9.97
N PRO A 629 22.30 -0.76 -9.43
CA PRO A 629 23.39 -0.05 -10.10
C PRO A 629 23.92 -0.84 -11.29
N ILE A 630 24.06 -0.16 -12.44
CA ILE A 630 24.48 -0.76 -13.70
C ILE A 630 25.60 0.07 -14.33
N SER A 631 26.57 -0.62 -14.91
CA SER A 631 27.64 -0.05 -15.70
C SER A 631 27.55 -0.50 -17.17
N GLY A 632 27.61 0.46 -18.08
CA GLY A 632 27.79 0.23 -19.51
C GLY A 632 29.19 -0.29 -19.86
N GLN A 633 29.48 -0.45 -21.14
CA GLN A 633 30.80 -0.89 -21.60
C GLN A 633 31.88 0.14 -21.21
N ILE A 634 33.09 -0.35 -20.90
CA ILE A 634 34.27 0.51 -20.84
C ILE A 634 34.62 0.99 -22.26
N ASN A 635 34.68 2.30 -22.42
CA ASN A 635 35.19 2.96 -23.61
C ASN A 635 36.26 3.98 -23.18
N ASN A 636 37.45 3.91 -23.76
CA ASN A 636 38.62 4.74 -23.40
C ASN A 636 38.93 4.75 -21.88
N GLY A 637 38.85 3.59 -21.22
CA GLY A 637 39.18 3.44 -19.80
C GLY A 637 38.11 3.98 -18.83
N LYS A 638 36.95 4.42 -19.32
CA LYS A 638 35.83 4.87 -18.49
C LYS A 638 34.57 4.06 -18.82
N SER A 639 33.81 3.70 -17.80
CA SER A 639 32.48 3.12 -17.96
C SER A 639 31.43 4.07 -17.42
N THR A 640 30.37 4.29 -18.19
CA THR A 640 29.22 5.07 -17.74
C THR A 640 28.37 4.23 -16.79
N GLN A 641 27.94 4.81 -15.68
CA GLN A 641 27.01 4.17 -14.75
C GLN A 641 25.62 4.80 -14.86
N TYR A 642 24.60 3.99 -14.67
CA TYR A 642 23.20 4.37 -14.55
C TYR A 642 22.52 3.36 -13.61
N LYS A 643 21.22 3.49 -13.39
CA LYS A 643 20.48 2.56 -12.54
C LYS A 643 19.31 1.94 -13.29
N ILE A 644 18.87 0.77 -12.88
CA ILE A 644 17.63 0.15 -13.34
C ILE A 644 16.68 0.10 -12.15
N GLN A 645 15.45 0.56 -12.35
CA GLN A 645 14.36 0.31 -11.43
C GLN A 645 13.56 -0.87 -11.95
N THR A 646 13.30 -1.85 -11.08
CA THR A 646 12.31 -2.90 -11.35
C THR A 646 11.22 -2.81 -10.29
N PHE A 647 9.99 -3.14 -10.67
CA PHE A 647 8.85 -3.24 -9.76
C PHE A 647 8.31 -4.65 -9.80
N VAL A 648 8.03 -5.21 -8.64
CA VAL A 648 7.50 -6.57 -8.51
C VAL A 648 5.97 -6.52 -8.56
N SER A 649 5.39 -7.17 -9.57
CA SER A 649 3.98 -7.55 -9.56
C SER A 649 3.86 -8.92 -8.92
N LYS A 650 2.90 -9.10 -8.01
CA LYS A 650 2.69 -10.37 -7.31
C LYS A 650 1.30 -10.90 -7.64
N PHE A 651 1.20 -12.14 -8.10
CA PHE A 651 -0.05 -12.78 -8.47
C PHE A 651 0.02 -14.28 -8.13
N HIS A 652 -0.96 -14.79 -7.38
CA HIS A 652 -0.98 -16.18 -6.89
C HIS A 652 0.35 -16.65 -6.22
N GLY A 653 0.95 -15.81 -5.38
CA GLY A 653 2.20 -16.13 -4.68
C GLY A 653 3.46 -16.19 -5.55
N ARG A 654 3.33 -15.89 -6.85
CA ARG A 654 4.45 -15.78 -7.80
C ARG A 654 4.80 -14.32 -8.00
N GLN A 655 6.08 -14.06 -8.26
CA GLN A 655 6.59 -12.73 -8.57
C GLN A 655 6.82 -12.60 -10.08
N PHE A 656 6.35 -11.49 -10.62
CA PHE A 656 6.41 -11.12 -12.03
C PHE A 656 7.06 -9.75 -12.14
N VAL A 657 7.70 -9.47 -13.28
CA VAL A 657 8.12 -8.11 -13.58
C VAL A 657 6.87 -7.28 -13.83
N GLY A 658 6.58 -6.33 -12.93
CA GLY A 658 5.46 -5.40 -13.07
C GLY A 658 5.79 -4.21 -13.97
N SER A 659 7.03 -3.74 -13.86
CA SER A 659 7.64 -2.72 -14.73
C SER A 659 9.16 -2.77 -14.54
N ALA A 660 9.91 -2.43 -15.57
CA ALA A 660 11.36 -2.32 -15.52
C ALA A 660 11.80 -1.20 -16.47
N PHE A 661 12.64 -0.28 -15.99
CA PHE A 661 13.16 0.80 -16.83
C PHE A 661 14.50 1.35 -16.31
N PRO A 662 15.37 1.85 -17.20
CA PRO A 662 16.60 2.52 -16.82
C PRO A 662 16.33 3.92 -16.24
N THR A 663 17.20 4.41 -15.38
CA THR A 663 17.15 5.76 -14.80
C THR A 663 18.57 6.32 -14.65
N PHE A 664 18.69 7.66 -14.75
CA PHE A 664 19.95 8.39 -14.88
C PHE A 664 20.73 8.56 -13.58
#